data_AF-A0A936AQA9-F1
#
_entry.id   AF-A0A936AQA9-F1
#
_cell.length_a   1.000
_cell.length_b   1.000
_cell.length_c   1.000
_cell.angle_alpha   90.00
_cell.angle_beta   90.00
_cell.angle_gamma   90.00
#
_symmetry.space_group_name_H-M   'P 1'
#
loop_
_entity.id
_entity.type
_entity.pdbx_description
1 polymer ?
#
loop_
_entity_poly.entity_id
_entity_poly.type
_entity_poly.pdbx_seq_one_letter_code
_entity_poly.pdbx_strand_id
1 'polypeptide(L)'
;MNNGVYGFGSGRTGQPPFAQHIILKELSMLIPADVPISTGISVKNGAEARSAIALKRQDAILKFAPLEIGVPEFAENFPKALKSDGSGIHFDILPETGEDHIFDGARAKTVDFYLGRNVAGGLTMTNRLNARLDPGYIASTGAVRPAFIEKRDWDKPFSQDRQMAEAAPRFEKMLAAAYAVEQSEAAGAVPATSIFEYRQRGENGEQFGWRNFGDLAWGDGYANVHYDLPFVLLREYLRTGDARAFQLGSEMARYRAEWGHYRADDYFDLDRKWNLKGMAFYEKGDHGTYREPVPSHTWIEGMWLYWALTGDESVRESAMDGSNAFARMNFNYYNSLGWNEPRWLGWPTFGLVIAYRYTGEERFLNKARENIQLFEQTEESFGRKGYYISRGADVIQAAQPWAWCYSLLGVIEYWRDTGDPRAAGLIVRAADWVIGKDSPNPPIKQGMLNADGTYRPIGISYFWSQEKTAEDRSVALCGLCLPVITTAARITGRDDLWLKAREIFRDYAFYRDLPESRNVNPSDRAVINFRSLQFPASVTKVYGQMGLTVSDFLPDIFIAGENALKLQTPALPGLTDVPGMKAYNTGNLALNRRATASSFKTWPKLTGMPGTANDGLTYSAGKYSAWHSDINSGQTEWWQVDLGRSCRIDSIEILFREDVDQPSTRQNIEVLGSNDPNFKNSTLLAAVGENPIPFKQPWRASIGTDTSCRFIRIRKTKVDKDASGQSFFALAEVKVFGK
;
A
#
# COMPACT_ATOMS: atom_id res chain seq x y z
N MET A 1 4.01 -33.86 -24.92
CA MET A 1 4.05 -32.58 -24.18
C MET A 1 2.60 -32.25 -23.86
N ASN A 2 2.26 -31.96 -22.61
CA ASN A 2 0.93 -32.27 -22.04
C ASN A 2 -0.23 -31.52 -22.74
N ASN A 3 -1.24 -32.24 -23.25
CA ASN A 3 -2.40 -31.67 -23.96
C ASN A 3 -3.72 -31.93 -23.17
N GLY A 4 -3.74 -31.52 -21.89
CA GLY A 4 -4.89 -31.62 -20.94
C GLY A 4 -4.93 -32.92 -20.13
N VAL A 5 -5.68 -33.09 -19.03
CA VAL A 5 -6.33 -32.20 -18.07
C VAL A 5 -5.94 -32.82 -16.70
N TYR A 6 -5.31 -32.04 -15.82
CA TYR A 6 -4.98 -32.38 -14.42
C TYR A 6 -3.77 -33.33 -14.13
N GLY A 7 -2.72 -32.75 -13.52
CA GLY A 7 -1.49 -33.39 -13.04
C GLY A 7 -0.24 -32.68 -13.59
N PHE A 8 0.44 -31.88 -12.75
CA PHE A 8 1.62 -31.11 -13.13
C PHE A 8 2.91 -31.83 -12.78
N GLY A 9 3.74 -32.03 -13.78
CA GLY A 9 5.07 -32.59 -13.68
C GLY A 9 5.52 -32.95 -15.09
N SER A 10 6.83 -32.91 -15.30
CA SER A 10 7.52 -33.30 -16.53
C SER A 10 7.08 -34.67 -17.09
N GLY A 11 7.53 -35.03 -18.30
CA GLY A 11 7.07 -36.23 -19.02
C GLY A 11 6.76 -37.42 -18.12
N ARG A 12 5.54 -37.97 -18.21
CA ARG A 12 5.09 -39.12 -17.39
C ARG A 12 6.14 -40.23 -17.49
N THR A 13 6.96 -40.41 -16.46
CA THR A 13 7.94 -41.51 -16.35
C THR A 13 7.24 -42.87 -16.17
N GLY A 14 5.90 -42.87 -16.09
CA GLY A 14 5.07 -44.07 -16.06
C GLY A 14 5.05 -44.78 -14.71
N GLN A 15 5.57 -44.18 -13.63
CA GLN A 15 5.68 -44.86 -12.34
C GLN A 15 5.10 -44.03 -11.16
N PRO A 16 4.25 -44.63 -10.29
CA PRO A 16 3.49 -43.99 -9.20
C PRO A 16 4.34 -43.58 -7.97
N PRO A 17 3.78 -42.78 -7.02
CA PRO A 17 2.41 -42.21 -7.03
C PRO A 17 2.32 -40.88 -7.79
N PHE A 18 1.26 -40.72 -8.57
CA PHE A 18 0.89 -39.44 -9.17
C PHE A 18 -0.15 -38.74 -8.28
N ALA A 19 -0.18 -37.40 -8.33
CA ALA A 19 -1.29 -36.63 -7.79
C ALA A 19 -2.62 -37.09 -8.44
N GLN A 20 -3.50 -37.73 -7.67
CA GLN A 20 -4.82 -38.20 -8.12
C GLN A 20 -5.88 -37.13 -7.86
N HIS A 21 -6.81 -36.98 -8.79
CA HIS A 21 -7.98 -36.11 -8.66
C HIS A 21 -9.12 -36.90 -8.03
N ILE A 22 -9.92 -36.23 -7.20
CA ILE A 22 -11.15 -36.81 -6.65
C ILE A 22 -12.33 -36.09 -7.29
N ILE A 23 -13.27 -36.86 -7.83
CA ILE A 23 -14.54 -36.36 -8.34
C ILE A 23 -15.57 -36.56 -7.24
N LEU A 24 -16.17 -35.47 -6.76
CA LEU A 24 -17.16 -35.47 -5.69
C LEU A 24 -18.49 -34.95 -6.25
N LYS A 25 -19.58 -35.68 -5.99
CA LYS A 25 -20.93 -35.15 -6.23
C LYS A 25 -21.38 -34.25 -5.09
N GLU A 26 -21.11 -34.70 -3.87
CA GLU A 26 -21.37 -33.97 -2.65
C GLU A 26 -20.31 -34.30 -1.59
N LEU A 27 -20.09 -33.36 -0.69
CA LEU A 27 -19.32 -33.55 0.54
C LEU A 27 -20.02 -32.78 1.66
N SER A 28 -20.51 -33.51 2.66
CA SER A 28 -21.27 -32.93 3.77
C SER A 28 -20.78 -33.45 5.11
N MET A 29 -20.78 -32.56 6.10
CA MET A 29 -20.68 -32.91 7.49
C MET A 29 -22.08 -33.01 8.09
N LEU A 30 -22.42 -34.17 8.66
CA LEU A 30 -23.66 -34.39 9.41
C LEU A 30 -23.38 -34.36 10.91
N ILE A 31 -24.12 -33.52 11.63
CA ILE A 31 -24.23 -33.54 13.09
C ILE A 31 -25.59 -34.15 13.42
N PRO A 32 -25.66 -35.42 13.86
CA PRO A 32 -26.93 -36.06 14.20
C PRO A 32 -27.65 -35.31 15.32
N ALA A 33 -28.91 -34.94 15.10
CA ALA A 33 -29.75 -34.24 16.06
C ALA A 33 -31.23 -34.45 15.75
N ASP A 34 -32.08 -34.49 16.77
CA ASP A 34 -33.54 -34.51 16.60
C ASP A 34 -34.05 -33.08 16.40
N VAL A 35 -34.03 -32.61 15.14
CA VAL A 35 -34.42 -31.25 14.78
C VAL A 35 -35.83 -31.27 14.15
N PRO A 36 -36.87 -30.77 14.85
CA PRO A 36 -38.26 -30.88 14.40
C PRO A 36 -38.62 -29.92 13.24
N ILE A 37 -37.75 -28.97 12.89
CA ILE A 37 -38.02 -27.97 11.85
C ILE A 37 -36.93 -28.04 10.76
N SER A 38 -37.37 -28.20 9.52
CA SER A 38 -36.48 -28.06 8.37
C SER A 38 -36.28 -26.59 8.03
N THR A 39 -35.04 -26.12 8.11
CA THR A 39 -34.61 -24.78 7.70
C THR A 39 -33.28 -24.89 6.99
N GLY A 40 -32.95 -23.94 6.11
CA GLY A 40 -31.66 -23.96 5.45
C GLY A 40 -31.27 -22.65 4.78
N ILE A 41 -29.97 -22.46 4.63
CA ILE A 41 -29.33 -21.37 3.92
C ILE A 41 -28.41 -22.01 2.88
N SER A 42 -28.47 -21.56 1.63
CA SER A 42 -27.58 -22.06 0.58
C SER A 42 -27.14 -20.93 -0.35
N VAL A 43 -25.89 -20.98 -0.78
CA VAL A 43 -25.35 -20.16 -1.86
C VAL A 43 -24.77 -21.12 -2.89
N LYS A 44 -25.35 -21.16 -4.09
CA LYS A 44 -25.05 -22.20 -5.09
C LYS A 44 -24.18 -21.71 -6.25
N ASN A 45 -24.20 -20.42 -6.53
CA ASN A 45 -23.50 -19.83 -7.67
C ASN A 45 -22.95 -18.44 -7.36
N GLY A 46 -22.10 -17.92 -8.24
CA GLY A 46 -21.42 -16.64 -8.05
C GLY A 46 -22.36 -15.43 -8.01
N ALA A 47 -23.52 -15.48 -8.67
CA ALA A 47 -24.49 -14.38 -8.63
C ALA A 47 -25.15 -14.28 -7.25
N GLU A 48 -25.54 -15.43 -6.68
CA GLU A 48 -26.04 -15.51 -5.30
C GLU A 48 -24.97 -15.07 -4.29
N ALA A 49 -23.71 -15.51 -4.48
CA ALA A 49 -22.60 -15.13 -3.61
C ALA A 49 -22.38 -13.62 -3.59
N ARG A 50 -22.27 -12.97 -4.76
CA ARG A 50 -22.12 -11.51 -4.85
C ARG A 50 -23.28 -10.77 -4.21
N SER A 51 -24.51 -11.24 -4.42
CA SER A 51 -25.71 -10.67 -3.79
C SER A 51 -25.66 -10.78 -2.26
N ALA A 52 -25.30 -11.96 -1.74
CA ALA A 52 -25.15 -12.19 -0.30
C ALA A 52 -24.05 -11.30 0.31
N ILE A 53 -22.90 -11.19 -0.34
CA ILE A 53 -21.78 -10.35 0.12
C ILE A 53 -22.17 -8.86 0.11
N ALA A 54 -22.84 -8.37 -0.95
CA ALA A 54 -23.33 -7.00 -1.01
C ALA A 54 -24.33 -6.68 0.12
N LEU A 55 -25.11 -7.67 0.53
CA LEU A 55 -26.02 -7.59 1.68
C LEU A 55 -25.35 -7.88 3.03
N LYS A 56 -24.01 -8.04 3.06
CA LYS A 56 -23.20 -8.39 4.24
C LYS A 56 -23.64 -9.69 4.93
N ARG A 57 -24.10 -10.66 4.13
CA ARG A 57 -24.47 -12.02 4.58
C ARG A 57 -23.34 -13.00 4.25
N GLN A 58 -22.17 -12.72 4.83
CA GLN A 58 -20.93 -13.46 4.57
C GLN A 58 -20.81 -14.70 5.47
N ASP A 59 -21.51 -14.73 6.61
CA ASP A 59 -21.55 -15.87 7.51
C ASP A 59 -22.94 -16.50 7.54
N ALA A 60 -23.01 -17.81 7.75
CA ALA A 60 -24.27 -18.54 7.93
C ALA A 60 -24.34 -19.13 9.34
N ILE A 61 -25.48 -18.92 10.02
CA ILE A 61 -25.73 -19.47 11.37
C ILE A 61 -27.05 -20.23 11.37
N LEU A 62 -27.02 -21.46 11.90
CA LEU A 62 -28.21 -22.25 12.17
C LEU A 62 -28.26 -22.59 13.67
N LYS A 63 -29.42 -22.36 14.29
CA LYS A 63 -29.63 -22.52 15.74
C LYS A 63 -30.47 -23.75 16.04
N PHE A 64 -30.06 -24.51 17.04
CA PHE A 64 -30.77 -25.69 17.54
C PHE A 64 -30.60 -25.79 19.05
N ALA A 65 -31.54 -25.23 19.82
CA ALA A 65 -31.36 -25.00 21.25
C ALA A 65 -30.87 -26.26 22.00
N PRO A 66 -29.77 -26.20 22.76
CA PRO A 66 -28.97 -25.01 23.10
C PRO A 66 -27.72 -24.77 22.22
N LEU A 67 -27.53 -25.48 21.11
CA LEU A 67 -26.34 -25.47 20.27
C LEU A 67 -26.57 -24.68 18.96
N GLU A 68 -25.51 -24.15 18.37
CA GLU A 68 -25.52 -23.39 17.12
C GLU A 68 -24.34 -23.85 16.27
N ILE A 69 -24.52 -23.83 14.95
CA ILE A 69 -23.43 -23.97 13.98
C ILE A 69 -23.30 -22.66 13.21
N GLY A 70 -22.06 -22.21 13.04
CA GLY A 70 -21.71 -21.00 12.29
C GLY A 70 -20.63 -21.30 11.27
N VAL A 71 -20.80 -20.87 10.03
CA VAL A 71 -19.78 -21.05 8.97
C VAL A 71 -19.32 -19.67 8.50
N PRO A 72 -18.04 -19.32 8.70
CA PRO A 72 -17.50 -18.05 8.21
C PRO A 72 -17.32 -18.10 6.70
N GLU A 73 -17.32 -16.93 6.05
CA GLU A 73 -16.97 -16.81 4.62
C GLU A 73 -17.80 -17.76 3.72
N PHE A 74 -19.06 -17.96 4.11
CA PHE A 74 -20.00 -18.92 3.55
C PHE A 74 -20.37 -18.57 2.12
N ALA A 75 -20.67 -17.29 1.86
CA ALA A 75 -20.98 -16.82 0.52
C ALA A 75 -19.72 -16.75 -0.35
N GLU A 76 -18.61 -16.33 0.24
CA GLU A 76 -17.29 -16.22 -0.40
C GLU A 76 -16.77 -17.56 -0.90
N ASN A 77 -17.01 -18.67 -0.18
CA ASN A 77 -16.53 -20.00 -0.56
C ASN A 77 -17.59 -20.86 -1.28
N PHE A 78 -18.56 -20.24 -1.98
CA PHE A 78 -19.63 -20.98 -2.67
C PHE A 78 -19.09 -22.10 -3.61
N PRO A 79 -19.86 -23.17 -3.89
CA PRO A 79 -21.17 -23.45 -3.32
C PRO A 79 -21.06 -23.95 -1.88
N LYS A 80 -22.04 -23.58 -1.04
CA LYS A 80 -22.17 -24.01 0.35
C LYS A 80 -23.65 -24.12 0.72
N ALA A 81 -24.00 -25.09 1.56
CA ALA A 81 -25.32 -25.17 2.17
C ALA A 81 -25.23 -25.49 3.67
N LEU A 82 -26.13 -24.91 4.46
CA LEU A 82 -26.29 -25.20 5.87
C LEU A 82 -27.78 -25.45 6.11
N LYS A 83 -28.15 -26.71 6.38
CA LYS A 83 -29.55 -27.14 6.47
C LYS A 83 -29.79 -28.01 7.72
N SER A 84 -31.03 -28.04 8.18
CA SER A 84 -31.51 -28.97 9.20
C SER A 84 -32.67 -29.80 8.67
N ASP A 85 -32.74 -31.05 9.08
CA ASP A 85 -33.85 -31.96 8.86
C ASP A 85 -33.97 -32.98 10.01
N GLY A 86 -34.88 -33.95 9.88
CA GLY A 86 -35.11 -34.97 10.91
C GLY A 86 -33.93 -35.93 11.14
N SER A 87 -32.87 -35.87 10.31
CA SER A 87 -31.63 -36.63 10.53
C SER A 87 -30.55 -35.83 11.26
N GLY A 88 -30.68 -34.51 11.31
CA GLY A 88 -29.76 -33.62 12.01
C GLY A 88 -29.45 -32.35 11.22
N ILE A 89 -28.24 -31.84 11.46
CA ILE A 89 -27.73 -30.63 10.83
C ILE A 89 -26.66 -31.00 9.84
N HIS A 90 -26.80 -30.49 8.63
CA HIS A 90 -25.88 -30.74 7.53
C HIS A 90 -25.18 -29.44 7.18
N PHE A 91 -23.86 -29.47 7.27
CA PHE A 91 -23.02 -28.50 6.59
C PHE A 91 -22.54 -29.15 5.29
N ASP A 92 -23.20 -28.78 4.20
CA ASP A 92 -22.82 -29.20 2.85
C ASP A 92 -21.64 -28.34 2.40
N ILE A 93 -20.43 -28.87 2.62
CA ILE A 93 -19.16 -28.25 2.24
C ILE A 93 -19.09 -28.11 0.72
N LEU A 94 -19.49 -29.15 0.00
CA LEU A 94 -19.71 -29.13 -1.45
C LEU A 94 -21.10 -29.74 -1.69
N PRO A 95 -22.17 -28.94 -1.79
CA PRO A 95 -23.50 -29.49 -2.04
C PRO A 95 -23.63 -30.02 -3.47
N GLU A 96 -24.60 -30.90 -3.71
CA GLU A 96 -24.99 -31.28 -5.07
C GLU A 96 -25.54 -30.05 -5.83
N THR A 97 -24.85 -29.68 -6.90
CA THR A 97 -25.22 -28.55 -7.77
C THR A 97 -25.76 -28.99 -9.13
N GLY A 98 -25.76 -30.30 -9.41
CA GLY A 98 -25.99 -30.88 -10.73
C GLY A 98 -24.72 -31.04 -11.57
N GLU A 99 -23.57 -30.55 -11.07
CA GLU A 99 -22.25 -30.68 -11.68
C GLU A 99 -21.29 -31.40 -10.72
N ASP A 100 -20.31 -32.11 -11.27
CA ASP A 100 -19.27 -32.77 -10.47
C ASP A 100 -18.24 -31.76 -9.95
N HIS A 101 -17.86 -31.87 -8.67
CA HIS A 101 -16.74 -31.12 -8.09
C HIS A 101 -15.44 -31.86 -8.34
N ILE A 102 -14.52 -31.23 -9.08
CA ILE A 102 -13.19 -31.76 -9.36
C ILE A 102 -12.23 -31.22 -8.29
N PHE A 103 -11.79 -32.09 -7.38
CA PHE A 103 -10.72 -31.79 -6.45
C PHE A 103 -9.38 -32.21 -7.05
N ASP A 104 -8.61 -31.23 -7.53
CA ASP A 104 -7.31 -31.47 -8.14
C ASP A 104 -6.33 -32.13 -7.18
N GLY A 105 -5.61 -33.12 -7.67
CA GLY A 105 -4.46 -33.72 -7.00
C GLY A 105 -3.37 -32.68 -6.73
N ALA A 106 -2.54 -32.96 -5.72
CA ALA A 106 -1.52 -32.05 -5.20
C ALA A 106 -2.06 -30.78 -4.53
N ARG A 107 -3.38 -30.67 -4.29
CA ARG A 107 -3.98 -29.56 -3.55
C ARG A 107 -4.49 -29.98 -2.19
N ALA A 108 -4.69 -28.99 -1.34
CA ALA A 108 -5.40 -29.10 -0.08
C ALA A 108 -6.39 -27.93 0.03
N LYS A 109 -7.43 -28.09 0.85
CA LYS A 109 -8.38 -27.04 1.20
C LYS A 109 -8.88 -27.26 2.62
N THR A 110 -8.83 -26.22 3.44
CA THR A 110 -9.42 -26.25 4.80
C THR A 110 -10.78 -25.58 4.77
N VAL A 111 -11.66 -26.05 5.64
CA VAL A 111 -13.00 -25.49 5.80
C VAL A 111 -13.27 -25.33 7.29
N ASP A 112 -13.43 -24.09 7.71
CA ASP A 112 -13.70 -23.75 9.10
C ASP A 112 -15.20 -23.70 9.38
N PHE A 113 -15.58 -24.11 10.59
CA PHE A 113 -16.91 -23.87 11.14
C PHE A 113 -16.82 -23.82 12.67
N TYR A 114 -17.78 -23.13 13.27
CA TYR A 114 -17.94 -23.02 14.71
C TYR A 114 -19.12 -23.86 15.14
N LEU A 115 -18.94 -24.68 16.17
CA LEU A 115 -20.00 -25.45 16.82
C LEU A 115 -20.01 -25.09 18.31
N GLY A 116 -21.12 -24.57 18.80
CA GLY A 116 -21.17 -24.15 20.20
C GLY A 116 -22.35 -23.25 20.54
N ARG A 117 -22.23 -22.52 21.64
CA ARG A 117 -23.15 -21.45 22.01
C ARG A 117 -22.55 -20.12 21.55
N ASN A 118 -23.37 -19.20 21.06
CA ASN A 118 -22.92 -17.88 20.63
C ASN A 118 -21.86 -17.95 19.51
N VAL A 119 -22.10 -18.78 18.49
CA VAL A 119 -21.17 -18.93 17.36
C VAL A 119 -20.96 -17.64 16.59
N ALA A 120 -21.94 -16.73 16.65
CA ALA A 120 -21.83 -15.38 16.11
C ALA A 120 -20.58 -14.64 16.63
N GLY A 121 -20.24 -14.80 17.92
CA GLY A 121 -19.03 -14.21 18.49
C GLY A 121 -17.75 -14.76 17.87
N GLY A 122 -17.68 -16.08 17.67
CA GLY A 122 -16.53 -16.75 17.03
C GLY A 122 -16.34 -16.31 15.59
N LEU A 123 -17.42 -16.21 14.82
CA LEU A 123 -17.40 -15.77 13.42
C LEU A 123 -16.79 -14.37 13.25
N THR A 124 -17.02 -13.46 14.22
CA THR A 124 -16.41 -12.12 14.15
C THR A 124 -14.88 -12.12 14.24
N MET A 125 -14.25 -13.24 14.62
CA MET A 125 -12.80 -13.37 14.79
C MET A 125 -12.08 -13.95 13.56
N THR A 126 -12.76 -14.61 12.62
CA THR A 126 -12.11 -15.35 11.51
C THR A 126 -11.15 -14.49 10.68
N ASN A 127 -11.51 -13.22 10.42
CA ASN A 127 -10.69 -12.28 9.65
C ASN A 127 -10.30 -11.04 10.45
N ARG A 128 -10.19 -11.17 11.78
CA ARG A 128 -9.86 -10.03 12.65
C ARG A 128 -8.93 -10.44 13.77
N LEU A 129 -7.81 -9.73 13.87
CA LEU A 129 -7.05 -9.64 15.10
C LEU A 129 -7.68 -8.57 15.98
N ASN A 130 -8.40 -8.98 17.02
CA ASN A 130 -8.99 -8.06 18.00
C ASN A 130 -7.94 -7.45 18.95
N ALA A 131 -6.67 -7.41 18.54
CA ALA A 131 -5.56 -6.80 19.25
C ALA A 131 -5.24 -5.44 18.63
N ARG A 132 -5.04 -4.42 19.48
CA ARG A 132 -4.46 -3.15 19.04
C ARG A 132 -2.94 -3.29 19.06
N LEU A 133 -2.34 -3.29 17.87
CA LEU A 133 -0.89 -3.28 17.72
C LEU A 133 -0.46 -1.85 17.44
N ASP A 134 0.42 -1.28 18.27
CA ASP A 134 1.00 0.03 18.01
C ASP A 134 2.03 -0.08 16.88
N PRO A 135 1.81 0.56 15.71
CA PRO A 135 2.71 0.41 14.57
C PRO A 135 4.14 0.91 14.83
N GLY A 136 4.29 1.96 15.65
CA GLY A 136 5.60 2.51 16.01
C GLY A 136 6.40 1.55 16.88
N TYR A 137 5.73 0.88 17.83
CA TYR A 137 6.32 -0.19 18.63
C TYR A 137 6.78 -1.35 17.74
N ILE A 138 5.91 -1.86 16.85
CA ILE A 138 6.29 -2.94 15.92
C ILE A 138 7.52 -2.53 15.09
N ALA A 139 7.56 -1.31 14.58
CA ALA A 139 8.71 -0.83 13.83
C ALA A 139 10.00 -0.82 14.67
N SER A 140 9.90 -0.43 15.94
CA SER A 140 11.06 -0.40 16.85
C SER A 140 11.63 -1.78 17.19
N THR A 141 10.88 -2.87 17.01
CA THR A 141 11.37 -4.22 17.32
C THR A 141 12.23 -4.83 16.21
N GLY A 142 12.08 -4.35 14.97
CA GLY A 142 12.71 -4.96 13.79
C GLY A 142 12.15 -6.33 13.41
N ALA A 143 11.02 -6.76 13.98
CA ALA A 143 10.51 -8.13 13.85
C ALA A 143 9.97 -8.52 12.46
N VAL A 144 9.51 -7.56 11.64
CA VAL A 144 8.94 -7.85 10.31
C VAL A 144 10.05 -7.89 9.26
N ARG A 145 10.80 -6.79 9.13
CA ARG A 145 12.04 -6.64 8.34
C ARG A 145 12.82 -5.44 8.87
N PRO A 146 14.13 -5.32 8.61
CA PRO A 146 14.92 -4.14 8.98
C PRO A 146 14.44 -2.84 8.31
N ALA A 147 13.86 -2.91 7.11
CA ALA A 147 13.27 -1.78 6.40
C ALA A 147 11.75 -1.68 6.64
N PHE A 148 11.36 -1.60 7.91
CA PHE A 148 9.96 -1.43 8.32
C PHE A 148 9.81 -0.17 9.17
N ILE A 149 8.77 0.62 8.84
CA ILE A 149 8.31 1.76 9.64
C ILE A 149 6.79 1.85 9.57
N GLU A 150 6.19 2.46 10.58
CA GLU A 150 4.77 2.80 10.56
C GLU A 150 4.42 3.80 9.45
N LYS A 151 3.13 3.91 9.13
CA LYS A 151 2.64 4.99 8.29
C LYS A 151 2.83 6.33 9.02
N ARG A 152 3.40 7.32 8.32
CA ARG A 152 3.80 8.61 8.89
C ARG A 152 3.22 9.78 8.11
N ASP A 153 3.22 10.93 8.76
CA ASP A 153 3.08 12.23 8.10
C ASP A 153 4.43 12.61 7.47
N TRP A 154 4.55 12.36 6.17
CA TRP A 154 5.77 12.55 5.39
C TRP A 154 6.08 14.01 5.05
N ASP A 155 5.16 14.94 5.32
CA ASP A 155 5.36 16.37 5.06
C ASP A 155 6.51 16.93 5.92
N LYS A 156 6.66 16.45 7.16
CA LYS A 156 7.71 16.93 8.07
C LYS A 156 9.10 16.44 7.64
N PRO A 157 9.35 15.12 7.44
CA PRO A 157 10.65 14.63 6.97
C PRO A 157 11.09 15.24 5.63
N PHE A 158 10.15 15.52 4.72
CA PHE A 158 10.44 16.09 3.40
C PHE A 158 10.11 17.58 3.28
N SER A 159 10.08 18.32 4.39
CA SER A 159 9.76 19.75 4.37
C SER A 159 10.66 20.60 3.45
N GLN A 160 11.88 20.11 3.14
CA GLN A 160 12.85 20.75 2.23
C GLN A 160 12.83 20.19 0.80
N ASP A 161 12.08 19.12 0.52
CA ASP A 161 11.93 18.52 -0.81
C ASP A 161 10.42 18.36 -1.10
N ARG A 162 9.83 19.37 -1.74
CA ARG A 162 8.37 19.40 -2.00
C ARG A 162 7.89 18.26 -2.89
N GLN A 163 8.72 17.84 -3.84
CA GLN A 163 8.35 16.74 -4.73
C GLN A 163 8.24 15.45 -3.93
N MET A 164 9.14 15.24 -2.97
CA MET A 164 9.07 14.11 -2.05
C MET A 164 7.96 14.26 -1.00
N ALA A 165 7.69 15.48 -0.52
CA ALA A 165 6.57 15.77 0.36
C ALA A 165 5.21 15.46 -0.31
N GLU A 166 5.12 15.52 -1.64
CA GLU A 166 3.94 15.07 -2.37
C GLU A 166 3.99 13.57 -2.74
N ALA A 167 5.13 13.08 -3.23
CA ALA A 167 5.29 11.71 -3.68
C ALA A 167 5.11 10.69 -2.55
N ALA A 168 5.60 10.99 -1.34
CA ALA A 168 5.52 10.06 -0.22
C ALA A 168 4.08 9.82 0.27
N PRO A 169 3.25 10.85 0.57
CA PRO A 169 1.83 10.64 0.87
C PRO A 169 1.06 9.99 -0.27
N ARG A 170 1.41 10.30 -1.53
CA ARG A 170 0.80 9.69 -2.70
C ARG A 170 1.10 8.19 -2.77
N PHE A 171 2.34 7.80 -2.50
CA PHE A 171 2.73 6.39 -2.40
C PHE A 171 1.99 5.66 -1.26
N GLU A 172 1.81 6.30 -0.09
CA GLU A 172 1.00 5.73 0.99
C GLU A 172 -0.46 5.50 0.55
N LYS A 173 -1.03 6.39 -0.28
CA LYS A 173 -2.35 6.16 -0.90
C LYS A 173 -2.33 4.99 -1.89
N MET A 174 -1.27 4.86 -2.70
CA MET A 174 -1.13 3.77 -3.66
C MET A 174 -1.09 2.40 -2.97
N LEU A 175 -0.41 2.27 -1.83
CA LEU A 175 -0.47 1.07 -0.99
C LEU A 175 -1.88 0.87 -0.42
N ALA A 176 -2.47 1.92 0.14
CA ALA A 176 -3.80 1.82 0.75
C ALA A 176 -4.93 1.52 -0.25
N ALA A 177 -4.77 1.86 -1.52
CA ALA A 177 -5.76 1.64 -2.58
C ALA A 177 -6.23 0.18 -2.70
N ALA A 178 -5.40 -0.80 -2.30
CA ALA A 178 -5.80 -2.21 -2.33
C ALA A 178 -6.84 -2.60 -1.27
N TYR A 179 -6.88 -1.94 -0.11
CA TYR A 179 -7.76 -2.29 1.01
C TYR A 179 -8.73 -1.17 1.44
N ALA A 180 -8.51 0.05 0.97
CA ALA A 180 -9.29 1.24 1.35
C ALA A 180 -9.77 1.98 0.10
N VAL A 181 -11.02 1.74 -0.31
CA VAL A 181 -11.59 2.32 -1.54
C VAL A 181 -11.59 3.86 -1.55
N GLU A 182 -11.66 4.49 -0.38
CA GLU A 182 -11.56 5.94 -0.22
C GLU A 182 -10.16 6.51 -0.53
N GLN A 183 -9.15 5.64 -0.69
CA GLN A 183 -7.81 6.01 -1.16
C GLN A 183 -7.64 5.81 -2.67
N SER A 184 -8.65 5.25 -3.34
CA SER A 184 -8.74 5.12 -4.78
C SER A 184 -9.54 6.27 -5.40
N GLU A 185 -9.22 6.58 -6.65
CA GLU A 185 -9.79 7.65 -7.46
C GLU A 185 -10.54 7.04 -8.66
N ALA A 186 -11.68 7.63 -9.00
CA ALA A 186 -12.40 7.28 -10.22
C ALA A 186 -11.79 7.99 -11.44
N ALA A 187 -11.85 7.37 -12.60
CA ALA A 187 -11.35 7.92 -13.86
C ALA A 187 -12.23 7.50 -15.04
N GLY A 188 -12.99 8.47 -15.57
CA GLY A 188 -13.96 8.20 -16.64
C GLY A 188 -14.96 7.12 -16.22
N ALA A 189 -15.03 6.02 -16.97
CA ALA A 189 -15.89 4.87 -16.68
C ALA A 189 -15.31 3.89 -15.63
N VAL A 190 -14.08 4.10 -15.16
CA VAL A 190 -13.45 3.26 -14.14
C VAL A 190 -13.75 3.86 -12.76
N PRO A 191 -14.60 3.24 -11.92
CA PRO A 191 -14.87 3.76 -10.58
C PRO A 191 -13.68 3.51 -9.66
N ALA A 192 -13.65 4.22 -8.52
CA ALA A 192 -12.74 3.91 -7.43
C ALA A 192 -12.97 2.46 -6.98
N THR A 193 -11.88 1.68 -6.90
CA THR A 193 -11.93 0.29 -6.47
C THR A 193 -10.79 -0.01 -5.50
N SER A 194 -11.09 -0.80 -4.47
CA SER A 194 -10.12 -1.63 -3.77
C SER A 194 -10.27 -3.09 -4.20
N ILE A 195 -9.54 -4.02 -3.58
CA ILE A 195 -9.73 -5.46 -3.80
C ILE A 195 -11.17 -5.89 -3.48
N PHE A 196 -11.82 -5.27 -2.48
CA PHE A 196 -13.21 -5.61 -2.13
C PHE A 196 -14.17 -5.36 -3.31
N GLU A 197 -14.08 -4.19 -3.96
CA GLU A 197 -14.89 -3.87 -5.14
C GLU A 197 -14.43 -4.62 -6.38
N TYR A 198 -13.12 -4.88 -6.50
CA TYR A 198 -12.56 -5.65 -7.62
C TYR A 198 -13.09 -7.08 -7.62
N ARG A 199 -13.17 -7.73 -6.45
CA ARG A 199 -13.66 -9.11 -6.31
C ARG A 199 -15.16 -9.26 -6.61
N GLN A 200 -15.94 -8.19 -6.53
CA GLN A 200 -17.36 -8.20 -6.93
C GLN A 200 -17.57 -8.31 -8.45
N ARG A 201 -16.50 -8.29 -9.25
CA ARG A 201 -16.55 -8.35 -10.70
C ARG A 201 -16.09 -9.72 -11.18
N GLY A 202 -16.73 -10.22 -12.24
CA GLY A 202 -16.24 -11.38 -12.99
C GLY A 202 -15.20 -11.05 -14.06
N GLU A 203 -14.65 -9.82 -14.06
CA GLU A 203 -13.64 -9.41 -15.03
C GLU A 203 -12.38 -10.30 -14.87
N ASN A 204 -11.99 -10.99 -15.96
CA ASN A 204 -10.87 -11.95 -16.04
C ASN A 204 -11.00 -13.24 -15.23
N GLY A 205 -12.07 -13.45 -14.46
CA GLY A 205 -12.30 -14.67 -13.69
C GLY A 205 -13.28 -14.47 -12.52
N GLU A 206 -13.80 -15.57 -11.98
CA GLU A 206 -14.65 -15.55 -10.79
C GLU A 206 -13.76 -15.49 -9.54
N GLN A 207 -14.01 -14.55 -8.65
CA GLN A 207 -13.10 -14.19 -7.56
C GLN A 207 -13.50 -14.85 -6.23
N PHE A 208 -14.74 -15.30 -6.18
CA PHE A 208 -15.31 -16.06 -5.08
C PHE A 208 -15.45 -17.53 -5.49
N GLY A 209 -15.66 -18.38 -4.51
CA GLY A 209 -15.90 -19.80 -4.68
C GLY A 209 -14.84 -20.64 -4.02
N TRP A 210 -15.15 -21.91 -3.78
CA TRP A 210 -14.33 -22.80 -2.95
C TRP A 210 -12.89 -23.00 -3.46
N ARG A 211 -12.66 -22.87 -4.78
CA ARG A 211 -11.33 -22.90 -5.41
C ARG A 211 -10.67 -21.53 -5.52
N ASN A 212 -11.47 -20.47 -5.64
CA ASN A 212 -11.00 -19.16 -6.10
C ASN A 212 -10.81 -18.16 -4.96
N PHE A 213 -11.59 -18.31 -3.89
CA PHE A 213 -11.59 -17.37 -2.78
C PHE A 213 -10.22 -17.30 -2.10
N GLY A 214 -9.72 -16.08 -1.98
CA GLY A 214 -8.37 -15.77 -1.51
C GLY A 214 -7.34 -15.60 -2.63
N ASP A 215 -7.62 -16.03 -3.87
CA ASP A 215 -6.84 -15.62 -5.05
C ASP A 215 -7.45 -14.38 -5.71
N LEU A 216 -6.83 -13.93 -6.80
CA LEU A 216 -7.35 -12.89 -7.68
C LEU A 216 -7.15 -13.27 -9.15
N ALA A 217 -8.15 -13.02 -9.99
CA ALA A 217 -7.98 -13.18 -11.43
C ALA A 217 -6.94 -12.18 -11.98
N TRP A 218 -6.19 -12.63 -12.99
CA TRP A 218 -5.10 -11.89 -13.61
C TRP A 218 -4.79 -12.43 -15.01
N GLY A 219 -4.67 -11.52 -15.99
CA GLY A 219 -4.38 -11.90 -17.38
C GLY A 219 -5.29 -13.01 -17.90
N ASP A 220 -4.69 -14.10 -18.37
CA ASP A 220 -5.38 -15.29 -18.90
C ASP A 220 -5.67 -16.36 -17.81
N GLY A 221 -5.88 -15.97 -16.56
CA GLY A 221 -6.15 -16.92 -15.47
C GLY A 221 -6.14 -16.29 -14.08
N TYR A 222 -5.46 -16.93 -13.13
CA TYR A 222 -5.36 -16.45 -11.75
C TYR A 222 -3.93 -16.10 -11.33
N ALA A 223 -3.80 -15.16 -10.40
CA ALA A 223 -2.53 -14.63 -9.95
C ALA A 223 -1.74 -15.60 -9.07
N ASN A 224 -2.40 -16.58 -8.45
CA ASN A 224 -1.86 -17.34 -7.33
C ASN A 224 -1.20 -16.44 -6.27
N VAL A 225 -1.82 -15.29 -6.02
CA VAL A 225 -1.32 -14.20 -5.18
C VAL A 225 0.15 -13.83 -5.39
N HIS A 226 0.57 -13.82 -6.67
CA HIS A 226 1.95 -13.53 -7.07
C HIS A 226 2.55 -12.28 -6.42
N TYR A 227 3.88 -12.25 -6.30
CA TYR A 227 4.60 -11.15 -5.66
C TYR A 227 4.21 -10.95 -4.18
N ASP A 228 3.89 -12.06 -3.50
CA ASP A 228 3.58 -12.12 -2.07
C ASP A 228 2.56 -11.06 -1.60
N LEU A 229 1.45 -10.93 -2.34
CA LEU A 229 0.33 -10.08 -1.93
C LEU A 229 -0.11 -10.29 -0.47
N PRO A 230 -0.16 -11.52 0.09
CA PRO A 230 -0.44 -11.68 1.51
C PRO A 230 0.58 -10.96 2.40
N PHE A 231 1.88 -11.05 2.12
CA PHE A 231 2.88 -10.27 2.87
C PHE A 231 2.63 -8.76 2.74
N VAL A 232 2.41 -8.27 1.52
CA VAL A 232 2.21 -6.83 1.28
C VAL A 232 1.04 -6.28 2.11
N LEU A 233 -0.08 -7.00 2.15
CA LEU A 233 -1.27 -6.58 2.88
C LEU A 233 -1.14 -6.75 4.40
N LEU A 234 -0.55 -7.85 4.87
CA LEU A 234 -0.30 -8.05 6.30
C LEU A 234 0.72 -7.04 6.85
N ARG A 235 1.73 -6.68 6.06
CA ARG A 235 2.66 -5.58 6.36
C ARG A 235 1.88 -4.26 6.49
N GLU A 236 0.98 -3.96 5.57
CA GLU A 236 0.16 -2.74 5.63
C GLU A 236 -0.74 -2.69 6.87
N TYR A 237 -1.30 -3.83 7.31
CA TYR A 237 -1.99 -3.91 8.59
C TYR A 237 -1.07 -3.51 9.75
N LEU A 238 0.14 -4.05 9.82
CA LEU A 238 1.10 -3.71 10.87
C LEU A 238 1.56 -2.25 10.82
N ARG A 239 1.62 -1.64 9.62
CA ARG A 239 2.02 -0.24 9.45
C ARG A 239 0.93 0.75 9.83
N THR A 240 -0.34 0.37 9.69
CA THR A 240 -1.48 1.31 9.73
C THR A 240 -2.51 1.01 10.81
N GLY A 241 -2.60 -0.24 11.26
CA GLY A 241 -3.69 -0.75 12.09
C GLY A 241 -5.02 -0.95 11.33
N ASP A 242 -5.05 -0.82 10.00
CA ASP A 242 -6.28 -0.97 9.22
C ASP A 242 -6.67 -2.45 9.07
N ALA A 243 -7.72 -2.86 9.77
CA ALA A 243 -8.19 -4.25 9.79
C ALA A 243 -8.60 -4.78 8.42
N ARG A 244 -8.92 -3.91 7.44
CA ARG A 244 -9.23 -4.32 6.07
C ARG A 244 -8.02 -4.93 5.37
N ALA A 245 -6.83 -4.41 5.65
CA ALA A 245 -5.58 -4.96 5.13
C ALA A 245 -5.30 -6.35 5.73
N PHE A 246 -5.58 -6.53 7.03
CA PHE A 246 -5.47 -7.83 7.69
C PHE A 246 -6.41 -8.84 7.06
N GLN A 247 -7.69 -8.50 6.91
CA GLN A 247 -8.70 -9.37 6.31
C GLN A 247 -8.25 -9.89 4.93
N LEU A 248 -7.85 -8.99 4.02
CA LEU A 248 -7.42 -9.41 2.69
C LEU A 248 -6.14 -10.25 2.74
N GLY A 249 -5.19 -9.85 3.59
CA GLY A 249 -3.94 -10.58 3.79
C GLY A 249 -4.14 -12.00 4.35
N SER A 250 -5.06 -12.18 5.30
CA SER A 250 -5.38 -13.47 5.92
C SER A 250 -6.09 -14.42 4.95
N GLU A 251 -7.05 -13.92 4.18
CA GLU A 251 -7.73 -14.67 3.12
C GLU A 251 -6.73 -15.18 2.08
N MET A 252 -5.81 -14.30 1.64
CA MET A 252 -4.76 -14.64 0.66
C MET A 252 -3.71 -15.61 1.22
N ALA A 253 -3.33 -15.46 2.48
CA ALA A 253 -2.35 -16.33 3.12
C ALA A 253 -2.89 -17.76 3.27
N ARG A 254 -4.15 -17.92 3.70
CA ARG A 254 -4.83 -19.22 3.78
C ARG A 254 -4.98 -19.86 2.40
N TYR A 255 -5.43 -19.11 1.39
CA TYR A 255 -5.48 -19.61 0.00
C TYR A 255 -4.10 -20.08 -0.47
N ARG A 256 -3.05 -19.28 -0.25
CA ARG A 256 -1.69 -19.59 -0.66
C ARG A 256 -1.14 -20.83 0.05
N ALA A 257 -1.48 -21.07 1.32
CA ALA A 257 -1.08 -22.25 2.08
C ALA A 257 -1.81 -23.54 1.63
N GLU A 258 -2.99 -23.38 1.05
CA GLU A 258 -3.87 -24.47 0.68
C GLU A 258 -3.91 -24.67 -0.84
N TRP A 259 -4.92 -24.12 -1.49
CA TRP A 259 -5.21 -24.35 -2.90
C TRP A 259 -4.09 -23.85 -3.80
N GLY A 260 -3.45 -22.73 -3.44
CA GLY A 260 -2.31 -22.16 -4.16
C GLY A 260 -0.97 -22.86 -3.93
N HIS A 261 -0.92 -23.88 -3.05
CA HIS A 261 0.30 -24.58 -2.65
C HIS A 261 0.40 -25.98 -3.25
N TYR A 262 1.57 -26.31 -3.79
CA TYR A 262 1.82 -27.61 -4.37
C TYR A 262 2.21 -28.65 -3.30
N ARG A 263 1.35 -29.67 -3.07
CA ARG A 263 1.51 -30.64 -1.97
C ARG A 263 2.12 -31.99 -2.38
N ALA A 264 2.20 -32.29 -3.68
CA ALA A 264 2.68 -33.59 -4.16
C ALA A 264 4.20 -33.65 -4.28
N ASP A 265 4.74 -34.86 -4.13
CA ASP A 265 6.16 -35.19 -4.34
C ASP A 265 6.47 -35.47 -5.82
N ASP A 266 6.07 -34.54 -6.70
CA ASP A 266 6.37 -34.58 -8.14
C ASP A 266 7.68 -33.85 -8.45
N TYR A 267 8.27 -34.15 -9.61
CA TYR A 267 9.61 -33.68 -9.99
C TYR A 267 9.61 -32.93 -11.34
N PHE A 268 10.37 -31.83 -11.38
CA PHE A 268 10.59 -31.06 -12.60
C PHE A 268 11.46 -31.82 -13.61
N ASP A 269 12.34 -32.69 -13.15
CA ASP A 269 13.33 -33.40 -13.96
C ASP A 269 13.21 -34.92 -13.88
N LEU A 270 13.63 -35.60 -14.95
CA LEU A 270 13.59 -37.07 -15.05
C LEU A 270 14.54 -37.75 -14.03
N ASP A 271 15.59 -37.06 -13.62
CA ASP A 271 16.57 -37.54 -12.64
C ASP A 271 16.07 -37.42 -11.19
N ARG A 272 14.87 -36.87 -10.96
CA ARG A 272 14.25 -36.67 -9.63
C ARG A 272 15.09 -35.81 -8.68
N LYS A 273 15.82 -34.82 -9.20
CA LYS A 273 16.62 -33.90 -8.36
C LYS A 273 15.82 -32.67 -7.93
N TRP A 274 14.75 -32.32 -8.66
CA TRP A 274 13.96 -31.10 -8.45
C TRP A 274 12.53 -31.43 -8.04
N ASN A 275 12.34 -31.71 -6.75
CA ASN A 275 11.02 -31.93 -6.16
C ASN A 275 10.22 -30.61 -6.04
N LEU A 276 8.96 -30.62 -6.48
CA LEU A 276 8.04 -29.49 -6.57
C LEU A 276 7.23 -29.21 -5.29
N LYS A 277 7.20 -30.14 -4.33
CA LYS A 277 6.48 -29.99 -3.06
C LYS A 277 6.88 -28.71 -2.33
N GLY A 278 5.89 -27.94 -1.89
CA GLY A 278 6.09 -26.68 -1.20
C GLY A 278 6.18 -25.47 -2.12
N MET A 279 6.29 -25.66 -3.44
CA MET A 279 6.24 -24.53 -4.37
C MET A 279 4.82 -23.96 -4.48
N ALA A 280 4.72 -22.74 -5.00
CA ALA A 280 3.45 -22.20 -5.46
C ALA A 280 3.09 -22.84 -6.80
N PHE A 281 1.81 -23.09 -7.06
CA PHE A 281 1.36 -23.27 -8.44
C PHE A 281 1.73 -22.04 -9.28
N TYR A 282 2.00 -22.25 -10.57
CA TYR A 282 2.35 -21.14 -11.46
C TYR A 282 1.17 -20.16 -11.57
N GLU A 283 1.44 -18.85 -11.63
CA GLU A 283 0.42 -17.86 -12.00
C GLU A 283 -0.09 -18.15 -13.44
N LYS A 284 -1.37 -17.90 -13.75
CA LYS A 284 -2.11 -18.20 -15.01
C LYS A 284 -2.85 -19.55 -15.05
N GLY A 285 -3.75 -19.63 -16.03
CA GLY A 285 -4.69 -20.73 -16.17
C GLY A 285 -5.66 -20.77 -15.00
N ASP A 286 -6.34 -21.90 -14.86
CA ASP A 286 -7.19 -22.21 -13.71
C ASP A 286 -6.30 -22.59 -12.51
N HIS A 287 -5.85 -21.58 -11.76
CA HIS A 287 -4.97 -21.72 -10.60
C HIS A 287 -3.70 -22.54 -10.85
N GLY A 288 -3.07 -22.39 -12.01
CA GLY A 288 -1.82 -23.06 -12.37
C GLY A 288 -1.87 -23.99 -13.58
N THR A 289 -3.03 -24.23 -14.22
CA THR A 289 -3.15 -25.12 -15.41
C THR A 289 -2.34 -24.72 -16.63
N TYR A 290 -1.72 -23.54 -16.61
CA TYR A 290 -0.82 -23.12 -17.66
C TYR A 290 0.54 -23.84 -17.65
N ARG A 291 1.13 -24.09 -16.46
CA ARG A 291 2.50 -24.60 -16.33
C ARG A 291 2.75 -25.24 -14.95
N GLU A 292 3.70 -26.16 -14.89
CA GLU A 292 4.27 -26.64 -13.63
C GLU A 292 4.77 -25.52 -12.70
N PRO A 293 4.74 -25.73 -11.37
CA PRO A 293 5.44 -24.87 -10.41
C PRO A 293 6.89 -24.60 -10.81
N VAL A 294 7.34 -23.34 -10.66
CA VAL A 294 8.73 -22.96 -10.90
C VAL A 294 9.30 -22.11 -9.77
N PRO A 295 10.62 -22.19 -9.50
CA PRO A 295 11.27 -21.42 -8.44
C PRO A 295 11.06 -19.90 -8.56
N SER A 296 10.99 -19.36 -9.78
CA SER A 296 10.84 -17.92 -10.01
C SER A 296 9.44 -17.34 -9.71
N HIS A 297 8.49 -18.17 -9.31
CA HIS A 297 7.10 -17.76 -9.06
C HIS A 297 6.58 -18.39 -7.75
N THR A 298 7.45 -18.50 -6.74
CA THR A 298 7.10 -19.00 -5.40
C THR A 298 7.50 -17.97 -4.35
N TRP A 299 6.56 -17.63 -3.48
CA TRP A 299 6.72 -16.70 -2.36
C TRP A 299 6.18 -17.34 -1.06
N ILE A 300 6.73 -16.98 0.09
CA ILE A 300 6.44 -17.64 1.37
C ILE A 300 6.31 -16.70 2.59
N GLU A 301 6.65 -15.41 2.48
CA GLU A 301 6.70 -14.54 3.65
C GLU A 301 5.31 -14.21 4.18
N GLY A 302 4.32 -14.06 3.29
CA GLY A 302 2.95 -13.81 3.70
C GLY A 302 2.38 -14.93 4.58
N MET A 303 2.74 -16.18 4.31
CA MET A 303 2.35 -17.32 5.16
C MET A 303 3.06 -17.28 6.52
N TRP A 304 4.38 -17.01 6.52
CA TRP A 304 5.15 -16.87 7.77
C TRP A 304 4.65 -15.74 8.65
N LEU A 305 4.39 -14.57 8.05
CA LEU A 305 3.87 -13.40 8.76
C LEU A 305 2.45 -13.66 9.28
N TYR A 306 1.60 -14.31 8.50
CA TYR A 306 0.26 -14.70 8.96
C TYR A 306 0.33 -15.60 10.18
N TRP A 307 1.14 -16.68 10.14
CA TRP A 307 1.34 -17.55 11.29
C TRP A 307 1.88 -16.79 12.51
N ALA A 308 2.86 -15.90 12.33
CA ALA A 308 3.40 -15.10 13.43
C ALA A 308 2.33 -14.22 14.10
N LEU A 309 1.30 -13.82 13.36
CA LEU A 309 0.21 -12.99 13.85
C LEU A 309 -0.94 -13.81 14.47
N THR A 310 -1.20 -15.02 14.00
CA THR A 310 -2.40 -15.79 14.35
C THR A 310 -2.14 -17.09 15.11
N GLY A 311 -0.93 -17.65 15.00
CA GLY A 311 -0.60 -18.99 15.46
C GLY A 311 -1.21 -20.11 14.61
N ASP A 312 -1.64 -19.84 13.37
CA ASP A 312 -2.22 -20.85 12.49
C ASP A 312 -1.17 -21.86 12.01
N GLU A 313 -1.15 -23.03 12.66
CA GLU A 313 -0.17 -24.08 12.40
C GLU A 313 -0.30 -24.70 11.01
N SER A 314 -1.50 -24.71 10.41
CA SER A 314 -1.69 -25.25 9.05
C SER A 314 -0.97 -24.38 8.01
N VAL A 315 -0.99 -23.06 8.22
CA VAL A 315 -0.26 -22.11 7.39
C VAL A 315 1.24 -22.18 7.69
N ARG A 316 1.65 -22.38 8.95
CA ARG A 316 3.05 -22.60 9.31
C ARG A 316 3.66 -23.82 8.60
N GLU A 317 2.94 -24.94 8.59
CA GLU A 317 3.39 -26.16 7.91
C GLU A 317 3.63 -25.91 6.41
N SER A 318 2.73 -25.17 5.76
CA SER A 318 2.85 -24.81 4.34
C SER A 318 4.00 -23.82 4.09
N ALA A 319 4.20 -22.85 5.00
CA ALA A 319 5.33 -21.94 4.96
C ALA A 319 6.66 -22.71 5.06
N MET A 320 6.75 -23.66 5.97
CA MET A 320 7.90 -24.55 6.16
C MET A 320 8.13 -25.47 4.96
N ASP A 321 7.07 -26.03 4.36
CA ASP A 321 7.17 -26.82 3.13
C ASP A 321 7.79 -26.00 1.98
N GLY A 322 7.37 -24.74 1.81
CA GLY A 322 7.96 -23.81 0.86
C GLY A 322 9.42 -23.46 1.17
N SER A 323 9.76 -23.21 2.44
CA SER A 323 11.14 -23.00 2.89
C SER A 323 12.03 -24.21 2.58
N ASN A 324 11.54 -25.42 2.87
CA ASN A 324 12.25 -26.66 2.56
C ASN A 324 12.38 -26.88 1.04
N ALA A 325 11.39 -26.45 0.23
CA ALA A 325 11.49 -26.50 -1.22
C ALA A 325 12.70 -25.73 -1.75
N PHE A 326 12.89 -24.50 -1.27
CA PHE A 326 14.06 -23.71 -1.63
C PHE A 326 15.37 -24.33 -1.13
N ALA A 327 15.38 -24.90 0.07
CA ALA A 327 16.58 -25.50 0.65
C ALA A 327 17.07 -26.74 -0.12
N ARG A 328 16.14 -27.49 -0.73
CA ARG A 328 16.46 -28.69 -1.53
C ARG A 328 17.04 -28.37 -2.92
N MET A 329 16.87 -27.14 -3.42
CA MET A 329 17.33 -26.78 -4.76
C MET A 329 18.85 -26.62 -4.81
N ASN A 330 19.48 -27.31 -5.75
CA ASN A 330 20.92 -27.20 -6.01
C ASN A 330 21.17 -26.38 -7.27
N PHE A 331 21.27 -25.07 -7.07
CA PHE A 331 21.54 -24.12 -8.13
C PHE A 331 23.00 -24.13 -8.58
N ASN A 332 23.19 -23.97 -9.88
CA ASN A 332 24.48 -23.65 -10.51
C ASN A 332 24.23 -22.68 -11.66
N TYR A 333 25.30 -22.17 -12.27
CA TYR A 333 25.17 -21.21 -13.38
C TYR A 333 24.26 -21.73 -14.50
N TYR A 334 24.43 -22.97 -14.93
CA TYR A 334 23.70 -23.52 -16.08
C TYR A 334 22.20 -23.67 -15.85
N ASN A 335 21.79 -24.14 -14.67
CA ASN A 335 20.37 -24.36 -14.39
C ASN A 335 19.64 -23.09 -13.93
N SER A 336 20.33 -22.06 -13.46
CA SER A 336 19.68 -20.84 -12.97
C SER A 336 19.98 -19.62 -13.85
N LEU A 337 21.21 -19.12 -13.82
CA LEU A 337 21.56 -17.85 -14.43
C LEU A 337 21.81 -17.96 -15.94
N GLY A 338 22.05 -19.16 -16.46
CA GLY A 338 22.48 -19.41 -17.85
C GLY A 338 21.47 -19.07 -18.95
N TRP A 339 20.20 -18.76 -18.65
CA TRP A 339 19.12 -18.61 -19.65
C TRP A 339 18.21 -17.37 -19.48
N ASN A 340 18.79 -16.25 -19.02
CA ASN A 340 18.20 -14.91 -18.85
C ASN A 340 16.99 -14.84 -17.91
N GLU A 341 16.95 -15.69 -16.89
CA GLU A 341 15.91 -15.68 -15.87
C GLU A 341 16.54 -15.66 -14.47
N PRO A 342 17.13 -14.52 -14.03
CA PRO A 342 17.82 -14.46 -12.74
C PRO A 342 16.91 -14.71 -11.53
N ARG A 343 15.59 -14.58 -11.70
CA ARG A 343 14.62 -14.78 -10.62
C ARG A 343 14.51 -16.25 -10.21
N TRP A 344 14.96 -17.18 -11.06
CA TRP A 344 15.05 -18.61 -10.73
C TRP A 344 15.96 -18.86 -9.51
N LEU A 345 17.02 -18.07 -9.36
CA LEU A 345 17.90 -18.09 -8.19
C LEU A 345 17.45 -17.08 -7.12
N GLY A 346 17.01 -15.90 -7.57
CA GLY A 346 16.72 -14.77 -6.68
C GLY A 346 15.60 -15.05 -5.67
N TRP A 347 14.48 -15.61 -6.14
CA TRP A 347 13.33 -15.85 -5.28
C TRP A 347 13.56 -16.92 -4.21
N PRO A 348 14.14 -18.08 -4.56
CA PRO A 348 14.54 -19.04 -3.54
C PRO A 348 15.53 -18.47 -2.53
N THR A 349 16.50 -17.67 -2.98
CA THR A 349 17.47 -17.02 -2.09
C THR A 349 16.78 -16.10 -1.09
N PHE A 350 15.83 -15.29 -1.57
CA PHE A 350 15.01 -14.43 -0.72
C PHE A 350 14.17 -15.23 0.27
N GLY A 351 13.49 -16.28 -0.20
CA GLY A 351 12.70 -17.18 0.64
C GLY A 351 13.53 -17.90 1.71
N LEU A 352 14.80 -18.22 1.44
CA LEU A 352 15.69 -18.83 2.43
C LEU A 352 16.08 -17.85 3.55
N VAL A 353 16.33 -16.58 3.23
CA VAL A 353 16.57 -15.54 4.25
C VAL A 353 15.31 -15.34 5.12
N ILE A 354 14.14 -15.31 4.48
CA ILE A 354 12.85 -15.24 5.19
C ILE A 354 12.68 -16.45 6.12
N ALA A 355 12.92 -17.66 5.61
CA ALA A 355 12.80 -18.88 6.42
C ALA A 355 13.68 -18.81 7.66
N TYR A 356 14.94 -18.39 7.52
CA TYR A 356 15.84 -18.18 8.65
C TYR A 356 15.27 -17.19 9.68
N ARG A 357 14.69 -16.06 9.26
CA ARG A 357 14.14 -15.05 10.18
C ARG A 357 13.00 -15.59 11.04
N TYR A 358 12.10 -16.37 10.46
CA TYR A 358 10.92 -16.87 11.18
C TYR A 358 11.18 -18.17 11.96
N THR A 359 12.13 -19.00 11.53
CA THR A 359 12.43 -20.29 12.17
C THR A 359 13.63 -20.25 13.10
N GLY A 360 14.56 -19.32 12.89
CA GLY A 360 15.88 -19.31 13.52
C GLY A 360 16.81 -20.42 13.05
N GLU A 361 16.45 -21.17 11.99
CA GLU A 361 17.24 -22.30 11.52
C GLU A 361 18.37 -21.88 10.57
N GLU A 362 19.61 -21.94 11.06
CA GLU A 362 20.84 -21.60 10.33
C GLU A 362 21.01 -22.31 8.98
N ARG A 363 20.43 -23.51 8.80
CA ARG A 363 20.51 -24.24 7.53
C ARG A 363 19.94 -23.43 6.35
N PHE A 364 18.92 -22.60 6.59
CA PHE A 364 18.35 -21.77 5.54
C PHE A 364 19.27 -20.60 5.19
N LEU A 365 19.85 -19.93 6.19
CA LEU A 365 20.80 -18.84 5.96
C LEU A 365 22.08 -19.33 5.27
N ASN A 366 22.59 -20.49 5.67
CA ASN A 366 23.74 -21.12 5.02
C ASN A 366 23.44 -21.46 3.56
N LYS A 367 22.24 -21.98 3.25
CA LYS A 367 21.84 -22.25 1.87
C LYS A 367 21.64 -20.96 1.06
N ALA A 368 21.11 -19.90 1.67
CA ALA A 368 21.03 -18.59 1.04
C ALA A 368 22.43 -18.07 0.67
N ARG A 369 23.41 -18.22 1.57
CA ARG A 369 24.81 -17.85 1.32
C ARG A 369 25.39 -18.57 0.09
N GLU A 370 25.15 -19.88 -0.07
CA GLU A 370 25.57 -20.62 -1.28
C GLU A 370 25.00 -20.00 -2.56
N ASN A 371 23.70 -19.67 -2.56
CA ASN A 371 23.06 -19.04 -3.72
C ASN A 371 23.60 -17.62 -4.00
N ILE A 372 23.90 -16.85 -2.95
CA ILE A 372 24.50 -15.52 -3.07
C ILE A 372 25.90 -15.60 -3.65
N GLN A 373 26.71 -16.57 -3.22
CA GLN A 373 28.02 -16.82 -3.81
C GLN A 373 27.92 -17.14 -5.30
N LEU A 374 26.86 -17.80 -5.76
CA LEU A 374 26.63 -18.04 -7.18
C LEU A 374 26.31 -16.74 -7.95
N PHE A 375 25.53 -15.82 -7.36
CA PHE A 375 25.34 -14.48 -7.93
C PHE A 375 26.66 -13.73 -8.07
N GLU A 376 27.46 -13.73 -7.00
CA GLU A 376 28.78 -13.07 -6.96
C GLU A 376 29.74 -13.65 -8.00
N GLN A 377 29.92 -14.98 -8.01
CA GLN A 377 30.80 -15.67 -8.96
C GLN A 377 30.36 -15.44 -10.40
N THR A 378 29.06 -15.41 -10.65
CA THR A 378 28.54 -15.15 -11.99
C THR A 378 28.89 -13.72 -12.39
N GLU A 379 28.56 -12.70 -11.60
CA GLU A 379 28.90 -11.31 -11.92
C GLU A 379 30.42 -11.08 -12.03
N GLU A 380 31.22 -11.75 -11.20
CA GLU A 380 32.68 -11.74 -11.27
C GLU A 380 33.20 -12.33 -12.58
N SER A 381 32.60 -13.42 -13.07
CA SER A 381 32.96 -14.01 -14.37
C SER A 381 32.66 -13.08 -15.57
N PHE A 382 31.77 -12.11 -15.38
CA PHE A 382 31.49 -11.03 -16.34
C PHE A 382 32.28 -9.74 -16.07
N GLY A 383 33.37 -9.84 -15.31
CA GLY A 383 34.34 -8.76 -15.13
C GLY A 383 33.97 -7.75 -14.05
N ARG A 384 33.12 -8.12 -13.09
CA ARG A 384 32.75 -7.29 -11.94
C ARG A 384 32.11 -5.95 -12.33
N LYS A 385 31.21 -5.98 -13.31
CA LYS A 385 30.58 -4.78 -13.89
C LYS A 385 29.19 -4.47 -13.34
N GLY A 386 28.71 -5.19 -12.33
CA GLY A 386 27.38 -5.04 -11.75
C GLY A 386 26.26 -5.78 -12.49
N TYR A 387 26.58 -6.44 -13.60
CA TYR A 387 25.64 -7.21 -14.40
C TYR A 387 26.26 -8.48 -14.95
N TYR A 388 25.42 -9.33 -15.52
CA TYR A 388 25.83 -10.45 -16.34
C TYR A 388 24.92 -10.52 -17.57
N ILE A 389 25.38 -11.17 -18.64
CA ILE A 389 24.57 -11.48 -19.82
C ILE A 389 24.50 -13.00 -19.91
N SER A 390 23.31 -13.57 -19.77
CA SER A 390 23.17 -15.02 -19.76
C SER A 390 23.50 -15.64 -21.13
N ARG A 391 23.93 -16.90 -21.14
CA ARG A 391 24.20 -17.64 -22.39
C ARG A 391 22.97 -17.74 -23.30
N GLY A 392 21.78 -17.97 -22.74
CA GLY A 392 20.53 -17.99 -23.51
C GLY A 392 20.18 -16.62 -24.09
N ALA A 393 20.67 -15.53 -23.48
CA ALA A 393 20.60 -14.19 -24.02
C ALA A 393 21.77 -13.85 -24.94
N ASP A 394 22.77 -14.71 -25.13
CA ASP A 394 23.87 -14.45 -26.08
C ASP A 394 23.35 -14.25 -27.51
N VAL A 395 22.16 -14.77 -27.83
CA VAL A 395 21.52 -14.53 -29.14
C VAL A 395 21.01 -13.09 -29.26
N ILE A 396 20.51 -12.50 -28.17
CA ILE A 396 20.03 -11.10 -28.13
C ILE A 396 21.08 -10.11 -27.58
N GLN A 397 22.21 -10.62 -27.08
CA GLN A 397 23.32 -9.89 -26.43
C GLN A 397 22.85 -8.87 -25.38
N ALA A 398 21.81 -9.19 -24.61
CA ALA A 398 21.15 -8.22 -23.73
C ALA A 398 20.79 -8.77 -22.34
N ALA A 399 21.04 -7.95 -21.31
CA ALA A 399 20.54 -8.16 -19.95
C ALA A 399 19.10 -7.64 -19.82
N GLN A 400 18.37 -8.13 -18.81
CA GLN A 400 17.11 -7.55 -18.34
C GLN A 400 17.37 -6.84 -17.00
N PRO A 401 17.62 -5.52 -17.00
CA PRO A 401 18.09 -4.81 -15.81
C PRO A 401 17.14 -4.87 -14.63
N TRP A 402 15.83 -4.74 -14.90
CA TRP A 402 14.78 -4.83 -13.90
C TRP A 402 14.76 -6.23 -13.25
N ALA A 403 14.88 -7.30 -14.06
CA ALA A 403 14.87 -8.67 -13.56
C ALA A 403 16.11 -8.98 -12.73
N TRP A 404 17.28 -8.49 -13.16
CA TRP A 404 18.52 -8.63 -12.39
C TRP A 404 18.43 -7.96 -11.03
N CYS A 405 18.08 -6.66 -10.99
CA CYS A 405 17.99 -5.92 -9.73
C CYS A 405 16.97 -6.56 -8.78
N TYR A 406 15.83 -6.96 -9.33
CA TYR A 406 14.78 -7.58 -8.56
C TYR A 406 15.17 -8.94 -7.97
N SER A 407 16.05 -9.68 -8.65
CA SER A 407 16.56 -10.96 -8.15
C SER A 407 17.54 -10.81 -7.00
N LEU A 408 18.05 -9.59 -6.74
CA LEU A 408 18.98 -9.30 -5.65
C LEU A 408 18.28 -8.99 -4.31
N LEU A 409 16.94 -9.06 -4.22
CA LEU A 409 16.24 -8.88 -2.94
C LEU A 409 16.77 -9.81 -1.84
N GLY A 410 17.04 -11.08 -2.16
CA GLY A 410 17.66 -12.02 -1.22
C GLY A 410 19.07 -11.62 -0.78
N VAL A 411 19.86 -11.03 -1.69
CA VAL A 411 21.21 -10.52 -1.39
C VAL A 411 21.12 -9.31 -0.44
N ILE A 412 20.15 -8.42 -0.68
CA ILE A 412 19.89 -7.24 0.16
C ILE A 412 19.50 -7.65 1.57
N GLU A 413 18.51 -8.54 1.74
CA GLU A 413 18.10 -8.99 3.08
C GLU A 413 19.21 -9.75 3.80
N TYR A 414 19.95 -10.60 3.08
CA TYR A 414 21.11 -11.29 3.65
C TYR A 414 22.17 -10.29 4.15
N TRP A 415 22.47 -9.24 3.37
CA TRP A 415 23.37 -8.17 3.82
C TRP A 415 22.81 -7.43 5.03
N ARG A 416 21.50 -7.12 5.07
CA ARG A 416 20.88 -6.46 6.22
C ARG A 416 21.03 -7.28 7.51
N ASP A 417 20.97 -8.61 7.41
CA ASP A 417 21.07 -9.51 8.57
C ASP A 417 22.51 -9.85 8.99
N THR A 418 23.46 -9.84 8.04
CA THR A 418 24.83 -10.35 8.27
C THR A 418 25.93 -9.31 8.16
N GLY A 419 25.68 -8.19 7.48
CA GLY A 419 26.69 -7.21 7.12
C GLY A 419 27.74 -7.72 6.13
N ASP A 420 27.47 -8.82 5.40
CA ASP A 420 28.45 -9.45 4.52
C ASP A 420 29.04 -8.48 3.48
N PRO A 421 30.37 -8.27 3.45
CA PRO A 421 31.00 -7.27 2.61
C PRO A 421 31.02 -7.65 1.11
N ARG A 422 30.96 -8.95 0.77
CA ARG A 422 30.91 -9.37 -0.64
C ARG A 422 29.52 -9.14 -1.22
N ALA A 423 28.48 -9.48 -0.46
CA ALA A 423 27.10 -9.15 -0.79
C ALA A 423 26.91 -7.63 -0.95
N ALA A 424 27.43 -6.84 -0.01
CA ALA A 424 27.45 -5.38 -0.10
C ALA A 424 28.14 -4.89 -1.39
N GLY A 425 29.30 -5.46 -1.71
CA GLY A 425 30.05 -5.14 -2.91
C GLY A 425 29.27 -5.44 -4.20
N LEU A 426 28.56 -6.56 -4.27
CA LEU A 426 27.70 -6.90 -5.42
C LEU A 426 26.55 -5.90 -5.57
N ILE A 427 25.85 -5.57 -4.48
CA ILE A 427 24.75 -4.59 -4.46
C ILE A 427 25.23 -3.23 -4.99
N VAL A 428 26.38 -2.75 -4.51
CA VAL A 428 26.95 -1.46 -4.95
C VAL A 428 27.33 -1.48 -6.42
N ARG A 429 27.94 -2.56 -6.93
CA ARG A 429 28.28 -2.67 -8.35
C ARG A 429 27.04 -2.72 -9.23
N ALA A 430 26.01 -3.45 -8.82
CA ALA A 430 24.74 -3.50 -9.54
C ALA A 430 24.06 -2.12 -9.60
N ALA A 431 24.10 -1.37 -8.48
CA ALA A 431 23.62 0.01 -8.44
C ALA A 431 24.42 0.92 -9.38
N ASP A 432 25.75 0.88 -9.30
CA ASP A 432 26.65 1.66 -10.16
C ASP A 432 26.39 1.39 -11.65
N TRP A 433 26.17 0.13 -12.02
CA TRP A 433 25.80 -0.26 -13.38
C TRP A 433 24.48 0.37 -13.83
N VAL A 434 23.40 0.19 -13.07
CA VAL A 434 22.07 0.65 -13.52
C VAL A 434 21.98 2.16 -13.64
N ILE A 435 22.72 2.90 -12.81
CA ILE A 435 22.79 4.37 -12.90
C ILE A 435 23.79 4.88 -13.93
N GLY A 436 24.62 4.00 -14.51
CA GLY A 436 25.61 4.33 -15.55
C GLY A 436 26.89 4.95 -15.05
N LYS A 437 27.35 4.62 -13.84
CA LYS A 437 28.67 5.04 -13.38
C LYS A 437 29.72 4.54 -14.38
N ASP A 438 30.52 5.47 -14.91
CA ASP A 438 31.56 5.23 -15.91
C ASP A 438 31.06 4.61 -17.24
N SER A 439 29.75 4.69 -17.54
CA SER A 439 29.14 4.17 -18.76
C SER A 439 28.29 5.23 -19.47
N PRO A 440 28.51 5.49 -20.78
CA PRO A 440 27.65 6.39 -21.56
C PRO A 440 26.27 5.78 -21.89
N ASN A 441 26.05 4.49 -21.61
CA ASN A 441 24.80 3.79 -21.87
C ASN A 441 24.24 3.14 -20.59
N PRO A 442 23.68 3.92 -19.64
CA PRO A 442 23.02 3.38 -18.46
C PRO A 442 21.76 2.58 -18.83
N PRO A 443 21.45 1.47 -18.13
CA PRO A 443 20.13 0.84 -18.16
C PRO A 443 18.98 1.77 -17.79
N ILE A 444 19.15 2.59 -16.74
CA ILE A 444 18.16 3.58 -16.32
C ILE A 444 18.38 4.86 -17.12
N LYS A 445 17.36 5.26 -17.87
CA LYS A 445 17.34 6.50 -18.61
C LYS A 445 16.79 7.60 -17.71
N GLN A 446 17.60 8.62 -17.46
CA GLN A 446 17.23 9.75 -16.60
C GLN A 446 15.93 10.43 -17.06
N GLY A 447 15.20 10.95 -16.08
CA GLY A 447 14.15 11.90 -16.33
C GLY A 447 14.68 13.13 -17.04
N MET A 448 13.92 13.67 -17.98
CA MET A 448 14.37 14.80 -18.80
C MET A 448 13.26 15.81 -18.96
N LEU A 449 13.51 17.03 -18.51
CA LEU A 449 12.69 18.17 -18.88
C LEU A 449 13.07 18.62 -20.29
N ASN A 450 12.09 18.65 -21.19
CA ASN A 450 12.28 19.07 -22.56
C ASN A 450 12.15 20.60 -22.69
N ALA A 451 12.71 21.15 -23.77
CA ALA A 451 12.66 22.60 -24.04
C ALA A 451 11.22 23.14 -24.21
N ASP A 452 10.27 22.29 -24.58
CA ASP A 452 8.84 22.62 -24.71
C ASP A 452 8.09 22.63 -23.37
N GLY A 453 8.79 22.40 -22.25
CA GLY A 453 8.22 22.36 -20.90
C GLY A 453 7.57 21.02 -20.52
N THR A 454 7.52 20.05 -21.43
CA THR A 454 7.09 18.69 -21.11
C THR A 454 8.20 17.94 -20.38
N TYR A 455 7.82 16.98 -19.55
CA TYR A 455 8.75 16.11 -18.83
C TYR A 455 8.66 14.69 -19.37
N ARG A 456 9.80 14.06 -19.62
CA ARG A 456 9.89 12.64 -19.92
C ARG A 456 10.32 11.92 -18.64
N PRO A 457 9.45 11.12 -18.01
CA PRO A 457 9.78 10.43 -16.77
C PRO A 457 11.01 9.52 -16.87
N ILE A 458 11.67 9.34 -15.73
CA ILE A 458 12.73 8.34 -15.56
C ILE A 458 12.15 6.95 -15.86
N GLY A 459 12.92 6.12 -16.54
CA GLY A 459 12.49 4.77 -16.82
C GLY A 459 13.67 3.88 -17.14
N ILE A 460 13.42 2.58 -17.13
CA ILE A 460 14.43 1.58 -17.43
C ILE A 460 14.16 0.93 -18.78
N SER A 461 15.22 0.60 -19.51
CA SER A 461 15.13 -0.24 -20.70
C SER A 461 14.73 -1.66 -20.32
N TYR A 462 13.82 -2.27 -21.09
CA TYR A 462 13.41 -3.64 -20.86
C TYR A 462 14.55 -4.62 -21.15
N PHE A 463 15.24 -4.42 -22.27
CA PHE A 463 16.49 -5.08 -22.64
C PHE A 463 17.61 -4.05 -22.75
N TRP A 464 18.76 -4.37 -22.17
CA TRP A 464 19.95 -3.53 -22.24
C TRP A 464 21.11 -4.32 -22.83
N SER A 465 21.79 -3.76 -23.82
CA SER A 465 23.08 -4.27 -24.29
C SER A 465 24.13 -3.15 -24.26
N GLN A 466 25.40 -3.56 -24.24
CA GLN A 466 26.51 -2.60 -24.22
C GLN A 466 26.58 -1.81 -25.55
N GLU A 467 26.29 -2.48 -26.67
CA GLU A 467 26.44 -1.94 -28.02
C GLU A 467 25.20 -1.18 -28.53
N LYS A 468 24.02 -1.50 -28.01
CA LYS A 468 22.75 -0.92 -28.47
C LYS A 468 21.97 -0.35 -27.30
N THR A 469 21.76 0.97 -27.35
CA THR A 469 20.84 1.64 -26.43
C THR A 469 19.41 1.38 -26.88
N ALA A 470 18.59 0.82 -26.00
CA ALA A 470 17.15 0.72 -26.23
C ALA A 470 16.47 2.05 -25.86
N GLU A 471 15.51 2.47 -26.69
CA GLU A 471 14.78 3.74 -26.50
C GLU A 471 13.57 3.61 -25.58
N ASP A 472 13.10 2.38 -25.36
CA ASP A 472 11.99 2.09 -24.47
C ASP A 472 12.35 2.43 -23.03
N ARG A 473 11.35 2.95 -22.33
CA ARG A 473 11.43 3.35 -20.93
C ARG A 473 10.17 2.88 -20.24
N SER A 474 10.33 2.10 -19.19
CA SER A 474 9.25 1.81 -18.25
C SER A 474 9.52 2.40 -16.87
N VAL A 475 8.61 3.27 -16.41
CA VAL A 475 8.59 3.80 -15.04
C VAL A 475 8.29 2.67 -14.06
N ALA A 476 7.28 1.83 -14.38
CA ALA A 476 6.86 0.74 -13.53
C ALA A 476 7.99 -0.28 -13.28
N LEU A 477 8.72 -0.68 -14.33
CA LEU A 477 9.85 -1.58 -14.17
C LEU A 477 11.06 -0.91 -13.52
N CYS A 478 11.23 0.41 -13.67
CA CYS A 478 12.31 1.15 -13.01
C CYS A 478 12.19 1.08 -11.47
N GLY A 479 10.95 1.08 -10.95
CA GLY A 479 10.69 0.88 -9.52
C GLY A 479 11.21 -0.46 -8.95
N LEU A 480 11.43 -1.47 -9.80
CA LEU A 480 12.00 -2.76 -9.37
C LEU A 480 13.50 -2.68 -9.05
N CYS A 481 14.18 -1.63 -9.52
CA CYS A 481 15.59 -1.37 -9.23
C CYS A 481 15.81 -0.57 -7.94
N LEU A 482 14.73 0.01 -7.38
CA LEU A 482 14.81 0.89 -6.23
C LEU A 482 15.45 0.24 -4.99
N PRO A 483 15.18 -1.04 -4.63
CA PRO A 483 15.84 -1.70 -3.51
C PRO A 483 17.37 -1.73 -3.63
N VAL A 484 17.90 -2.06 -4.82
CA VAL A 484 19.35 -2.15 -5.07
C VAL A 484 20.00 -0.79 -4.90
N ILE A 485 19.43 0.25 -5.52
CA ILE A 485 19.98 1.62 -5.48
C ILE A 485 19.91 2.18 -4.06
N THR A 486 18.78 2.01 -3.38
CA THR A 486 18.56 2.50 -2.02
C THR A 486 19.49 1.79 -1.03
N THR A 487 19.65 0.47 -1.14
CA THR A 487 20.55 -0.30 -0.29
C THR A 487 22.01 0.08 -0.54
N ALA A 488 22.42 0.25 -1.80
CA ALA A 488 23.75 0.74 -2.14
C ALA A 488 24.02 2.14 -1.57
N ALA A 489 23.02 3.03 -1.58
CA ALA A 489 23.11 4.35 -0.97
C ALA A 489 23.31 4.25 0.56
N ARG A 490 22.62 3.33 1.23
CA ARG A 490 22.83 3.03 2.66
C ARG A 490 24.22 2.46 2.97
N ILE A 491 24.70 1.52 2.15
CA ILE A 491 26.03 0.91 2.31
C ILE A 491 27.13 1.97 2.20
N THR A 492 27.02 2.87 1.23
CA THR A 492 28.11 3.77 0.83
C THR A 492 28.01 5.18 1.38
N GLY A 493 26.82 5.61 1.83
CA GLY A 493 26.55 7.00 2.21
C GLY A 493 26.59 7.98 1.03
N ARG A 494 26.50 7.49 -0.22
CA ARG A 494 26.65 8.30 -1.43
C ARG A 494 25.38 9.07 -1.80
N ASP A 495 25.53 10.38 -1.97
CA ASP A 495 24.42 11.27 -2.34
C ASP A 495 23.88 11.02 -3.75
N ASP A 496 24.73 10.64 -4.72
CA ASP A 496 24.30 10.41 -6.11
C ASP A 496 23.32 9.22 -6.22
N LEU A 497 23.54 8.18 -5.41
CA LEU A 497 22.62 7.04 -5.31
C LEU A 497 21.30 7.44 -4.63
N TRP A 498 21.35 8.23 -3.56
CA TRP A 498 20.15 8.74 -2.90
C TRP A 498 19.32 9.64 -3.83
N LEU A 499 19.96 10.53 -4.57
CA LEU A 499 19.31 11.40 -5.55
C LEU A 499 18.65 10.60 -6.66
N LYS A 500 19.31 9.55 -7.16
CA LYS A 500 18.72 8.67 -8.18
C LYS A 500 17.54 7.87 -7.62
N ALA A 501 17.65 7.32 -6.41
CA ALA A 501 16.56 6.61 -5.76
C ALA A 501 15.32 7.52 -5.55
N ARG A 502 15.54 8.78 -5.12
CA ARG A 502 14.49 9.80 -5.00
C ARG A 502 13.80 10.09 -6.33
N GLU A 503 14.56 10.28 -7.41
CA GLU A 503 14.02 10.52 -8.74
C GLU A 503 13.12 9.37 -9.20
N ILE A 504 13.58 8.12 -9.03
CA ILE A 504 12.80 6.90 -9.35
C ILE A 504 11.52 6.85 -8.51
N PHE A 505 11.63 7.01 -7.19
CA PHE A 505 10.48 6.95 -6.30
C PHE A 505 9.43 8.04 -6.62
N ARG A 506 9.87 9.28 -6.84
CA ARG A 506 9.02 10.41 -7.23
C ARG A 506 8.27 10.11 -8.51
N ASP A 507 8.98 9.74 -9.57
CA ASP A 507 8.37 9.49 -10.88
C ASP A 507 7.47 8.26 -10.86
N TYR A 508 7.81 7.25 -10.06
CA TYR A 508 6.93 6.10 -9.83
C TYR A 508 5.62 6.55 -9.17
N ALA A 509 5.69 7.35 -8.10
CA ALA A 509 4.50 7.86 -7.43
C ALA A 509 3.66 8.75 -8.36
N PHE A 510 4.29 9.60 -9.18
CA PHE A 510 3.58 10.56 -10.03
C PHE A 510 3.06 9.97 -11.34
N TYR A 511 3.84 9.13 -12.01
CA TYR A 511 3.64 8.85 -13.44
C TYR A 511 3.52 7.36 -13.79
N ARG A 512 3.67 6.41 -12.85
CA ARG A 512 3.65 4.95 -13.15
C ARG A 512 2.49 4.51 -14.04
N ASP A 513 1.29 5.04 -13.79
CA ASP A 513 0.06 4.65 -14.51
C ASP A 513 -0.29 5.61 -15.66
N LEU A 514 0.69 6.37 -16.16
CA LEU A 514 0.59 7.09 -17.42
C LEU A 514 1.21 6.26 -18.56
N PRO A 515 0.88 6.54 -19.84
CA PRO A 515 1.47 5.84 -20.96
C PRO A 515 3.00 5.92 -20.96
N GLU A 516 3.64 4.75 -20.97
CA GLU A 516 5.09 4.62 -20.94
C GLU A 516 5.77 5.31 -22.14
N SER A 517 7.02 5.75 -21.92
CA SER A 517 7.85 6.41 -22.94
C SER A 517 7.32 7.72 -23.53
N ARG A 518 6.22 8.29 -23.00
CA ARG A 518 5.68 9.58 -23.46
C ARG A 518 6.17 10.75 -22.63
N ASN A 519 6.22 11.91 -23.27
CA ASN A 519 6.31 13.19 -22.59
C ASN A 519 4.97 13.47 -21.89
N VAL A 520 5.03 13.94 -20.66
CA VAL A 520 3.87 14.31 -19.83
C VAL A 520 3.99 15.79 -19.44
N ASN A 521 2.88 16.41 -19.04
CA ASN A 521 3.01 17.68 -18.33
C ASN A 521 3.58 17.36 -16.94
N PRO A 522 4.65 18.04 -16.47
CA PRO A 522 5.21 17.70 -15.17
C PRO A 522 4.20 17.84 -14.01
N SER A 523 3.18 18.69 -14.15
CA SER A 523 2.08 18.82 -13.19
C SER A 523 1.07 17.66 -13.20
N ASP A 524 1.10 16.78 -14.20
CA ASP A 524 0.18 15.65 -14.29
C ASP A 524 0.43 14.64 -13.17
N ARG A 525 -0.64 13.98 -12.73
CA ARG A 525 -0.57 12.84 -11.83
C ARG A 525 -1.37 11.70 -12.44
N ALA A 526 -0.80 10.51 -12.37
CA ALA A 526 -1.53 9.29 -12.66
C ALA A 526 -2.76 9.18 -11.72
N VAL A 527 -3.74 8.37 -12.10
CA VAL A 527 -4.86 8.08 -11.19
C VAL A 527 -4.40 7.04 -10.19
N ILE A 528 -4.71 7.22 -8.90
CA ILE A 528 -4.48 6.19 -7.89
C ILE A 528 -5.72 5.31 -7.84
N ASN A 529 -5.64 4.08 -8.30
CA ASN A 529 -6.73 3.11 -8.17
C ASN A 529 -6.11 1.72 -8.07
N PHE A 530 -6.71 0.79 -7.32
CA PHE A 530 -6.28 -0.60 -7.37
C PHE A 530 -6.32 -1.08 -8.82
N ARG A 531 -7.47 -0.94 -9.50
CA ARG A 531 -7.60 -1.22 -10.94
C ARG A 531 -6.82 -0.20 -11.77
N SER A 532 -5.53 -0.49 -11.99
CA SER A 532 -4.62 0.32 -12.79
C SER A 532 -5.18 0.61 -14.18
N LEU A 533 -5.13 1.88 -14.60
CA LEU A 533 -5.57 2.30 -15.93
C LEU A 533 -4.60 1.89 -17.03
N GLN A 534 -3.30 1.93 -16.74
CA GLN A 534 -2.24 1.55 -17.67
C GLN A 534 -2.08 0.03 -17.76
N PHE A 535 -2.36 -0.68 -16.66
CA PHE A 535 -2.17 -2.13 -16.54
C PHE A 535 -3.44 -2.85 -16.09
N PRO A 536 -4.59 -2.70 -16.76
CA PRO A 536 -5.88 -3.22 -16.27
C PRO A 536 -5.92 -4.75 -16.19
N ALA A 537 -5.23 -5.46 -17.09
CA ALA A 537 -5.08 -6.92 -17.05
C ALA A 537 -3.95 -7.38 -16.11
N SER A 538 -3.14 -6.45 -15.60
CA SER A 538 -1.94 -6.72 -14.78
C SER A 538 -1.94 -6.08 -13.40
N VAL A 539 -3.12 -5.65 -12.93
CA VAL A 539 -3.29 -4.92 -11.68
C VAL A 539 -2.63 -5.60 -10.48
N THR A 540 -2.95 -6.86 -10.23
CA THR A 540 -2.45 -7.61 -9.06
C THR A 540 -0.93 -7.74 -9.11
N LYS A 541 -0.36 -7.88 -10.31
CA LYS A 541 1.07 -8.00 -10.56
C LYS A 541 1.81 -6.72 -10.22
N VAL A 542 1.33 -5.61 -10.78
CA VAL A 542 1.94 -4.28 -10.59
C VAL A 542 1.83 -3.85 -9.14
N TYR A 543 0.70 -4.14 -8.48
CA TYR A 543 0.53 -3.84 -7.06
C TYR A 543 1.49 -4.66 -6.18
N GLY A 544 1.61 -5.98 -6.40
CA GLY A 544 2.54 -6.81 -5.63
C GLY A 544 4.02 -6.43 -5.86
N GLN A 545 4.40 -6.14 -7.11
CA GLN A 545 5.71 -5.58 -7.46
C GLN A 545 6.02 -4.30 -6.68
N MET A 546 5.09 -3.34 -6.69
CA MET A 546 5.20 -2.09 -5.94
C MET A 546 5.37 -2.35 -4.43
N GLY A 547 4.53 -3.24 -3.87
CA GLY A 547 4.54 -3.58 -2.45
C GLY A 547 5.82 -4.25 -1.99
N LEU A 548 6.52 -4.98 -2.87
CA LEU A 548 7.79 -5.64 -2.53
C LEU A 548 9.04 -4.78 -2.79
N THR A 549 9.03 -3.89 -3.79
CA THR A 549 10.26 -3.15 -4.17
C THR A 549 10.26 -1.68 -3.79
N VAL A 550 9.12 -1.01 -3.89
CA VAL A 550 9.06 0.44 -3.70
C VAL A 550 8.83 0.78 -2.22
N SER A 551 8.20 -0.14 -1.48
CA SER A 551 7.77 0.06 -0.09
C SER A 551 8.91 0.20 0.93
N ASP A 552 10.13 -0.16 0.55
CA ASP A 552 11.33 -0.10 1.39
C ASP A 552 12.06 1.26 1.31
N PHE A 553 11.79 2.07 0.28
CA PHE A 553 12.49 3.34 0.07
C PHE A 553 12.29 4.34 1.21
N LEU A 554 11.03 4.57 1.61
CA LEU A 554 10.69 5.49 2.70
C LEU A 554 11.28 5.05 4.06
N PRO A 555 11.19 3.76 4.46
CA PRO A 555 11.94 3.26 5.60
C PRO A 555 13.44 3.51 5.51
N ASP A 556 14.07 3.13 4.40
CA ASP A 556 15.53 3.20 4.27
C ASP A 556 16.07 4.64 4.31
N ILE A 557 15.39 5.57 3.63
CA ILE A 557 15.82 6.98 3.64
C ILE A 557 15.62 7.62 5.02
N PHE A 558 14.59 7.21 5.75
CA PHE A 558 14.37 7.67 7.11
C PHE A 558 15.45 7.12 8.06
N ILE A 559 15.77 5.83 7.95
CA ILE A 559 16.82 5.17 8.75
C ILE A 559 18.22 5.73 8.45
N ALA A 560 18.48 6.13 7.21
CA ALA A 560 19.75 6.76 6.81
C ALA A 560 20.00 8.13 7.46
N GLY A 561 18.96 8.74 8.04
CA GLY A 561 19.07 9.92 8.89
C GLY A 561 19.02 11.26 8.14
N GLU A 562 19.32 12.34 8.88
CA GLU A 562 19.06 13.72 8.41
C GLU A 562 19.77 14.08 7.10
N ASN A 563 20.98 13.57 6.85
CA ASN A 563 21.72 13.89 5.63
C ASN A 563 20.96 13.38 4.39
N ALA A 564 20.52 12.13 4.41
CA ALA A 564 19.73 11.55 3.33
C ALA A 564 18.38 12.25 3.17
N LEU A 565 17.74 12.68 4.28
CA LEU A 565 16.46 13.39 4.26
C LEU A 565 16.56 14.82 3.70
N LYS A 566 17.68 15.51 3.90
CA LYS A 566 17.92 16.90 3.45
C LYS A 566 18.27 17.02 1.97
N LEU A 567 18.65 15.93 1.30
CA LEU A 567 18.89 15.92 -0.16
C LEU A 567 17.64 16.36 -0.93
N GLN A 568 17.83 17.10 -2.02
CA GLN A 568 16.75 17.63 -2.84
C GLN A 568 16.75 16.99 -4.22
N THR A 569 15.58 16.54 -4.65
CA THR A 569 15.35 16.06 -6.01
C THR A 569 15.35 17.26 -6.99
N PRO A 570 15.95 17.14 -8.19
CA PRO A 570 15.91 18.21 -9.20
C PRO A 570 14.47 18.69 -9.47
N ALA A 571 14.26 20.01 -9.44
CA ALA A 571 12.94 20.62 -9.60
C ALA A 571 12.37 20.39 -11.01
N LEU A 572 11.06 20.11 -11.10
CA LEU A 572 10.33 20.11 -12.37
C LEU A 572 9.40 21.35 -12.45
N PRO A 573 9.32 22.03 -13.60
CA PRO A 573 8.43 23.18 -13.78
C PRO A 573 6.96 22.77 -13.63
N GLY A 574 6.10 23.65 -13.12
CA GLY A 574 4.67 23.33 -12.99
C GLY A 574 4.34 22.36 -11.84
N LEU A 575 5.32 21.66 -11.26
CA LEU A 575 5.23 21.07 -9.91
C LEU A 575 5.34 22.16 -8.85
N THR A 576 4.46 23.16 -8.94
CA THR A 576 4.36 24.34 -8.07
C THR A 576 5.66 24.75 -7.38
N ASP A 577 6.52 25.45 -8.12
CA ASP A 577 7.25 26.58 -7.55
C ASP A 577 6.30 27.78 -7.40
N VAL A 578 5.25 27.58 -6.60
CA VAL A 578 4.48 28.67 -6.01
C VAL A 578 4.60 28.48 -4.50
N PRO A 579 5.22 29.41 -3.75
CA PRO A 579 5.22 29.36 -2.30
C PRO A 579 3.78 29.35 -1.76
N GLY A 580 3.35 28.17 -1.32
CA GLY A 580 2.15 27.98 -0.50
C GLY A 580 0.84 27.79 -1.27
N MET A 581 0.42 26.54 -1.48
CA MET A 581 -1.00 26.17 -1.62
C MET A 581 -1.24 24.62 -1.65
N LYS A 582 -0.95 23.95 -0.54
CA LYS A 582 -1.91 23.23 0.30
C LYS A 582 -3.16 22.46 -0.31
N ALA A 583 -3.50 21.35 0.37
CA ALA A 583 -4.46 20.28 0.04
C ALA A 583 -6.00 20.55 0.18
N TYR A 584 -6.89 19.52 0.15
CA TYR A 584 -8.37 19.65 0.24
C TYR A 584 -9.06 18.97 1.47
N ASN A 585 -9.91 19.63 2.29
CA ASN A 585 -10.79 19.02 3.36
C ASN A 585 -12.13 19.76 3.38
N THR A 586 -13.23 19.03 3.22
CA THR A 586 -14.55 19.42 3.71
C THR A 586 -14.62 19.31 5.25
N GLY A 587 -14.21 20.38 5.95
CA GLY A 587 -14.29 20.60 7.40
C GLY A 587 -13.77 22.02 7.74
N ASN A 588 -14.19 22.65 8.86
CA ASN A 588 -13.70 24.00 9.25
C ASN A 588 -12.18 24.01 9.25
N LEU A 589 -11.59 24.67 8.25
CA LEU A 589 -10.17 24.61 7.97
C LEU A 589 -9.34 25.31 9.03
N ALA A 590 -9.97 26.24 9.77
CA ALA A 590 -9.35 26.98 10.85
C ALA A 590 -9.35 26.22 12.17
N LEU A 591 -10.18 25.18 12.34
CA LEU A 591 -10.39 24.52 13.64
C LEU A 591 -9.09 23.92 14.20
N ASN A 592 -8.75 24.28 15.44
CA ASN A 592 -7.56 23.84 16.17
C ASN A 592 -6.24 24.04 15.42
N ARG A 593 -6.24 24.92 14.42
CA ARG A 593 -5.04 25.31 13.73
C ARG A 593 -4.26 26.35 14.52
N ARG A 594 -2.98 26.49 14.21
CA ARG A 594 -2.14 27.47 14.89
C ARG A 594 -2.59 28.88 14.50
N ALA A 595 -3.04 29.64 15.48
CA ALA A 595 -3.33 31.05 15.33
C ALA A 595 -2.30 31.92 16.05
N THR A 596 -2.08 33.11 15.51
CA THR A 596 -1.18 34.15 16.01
C THR A 596 -1.86 35.50 15.84
N ALA A 597 -1.37 36.50 16.56
CA ALA A 597 -1.91 37.84 16.48
C ALA A 597 -0.77 38.85 16.63
N SER A 598 -1.05 40.12 16.30
CA SER A 598 -0.16 41.26 16.57
C SER A 598 0.28 41.35 18.03
N SER A 599 -0.65 41.05 18.94
CA SER A 599 -0.45 41.01 20.39
C SER A 599 -1.53 40.13 21.04
N PHE A 600 -1.38 39.79 22.32
CA PHE A 600 -2.45 39.10 23.05
C PHE A 600 -2.42 39.36 24.56
N LYS A 601 -3.60 39.40 25.18
CA LYS A 601 -3.76 39.64 26.63
C LYS A 601 -4.82 38.75 27.26
N THR A 602 -4.49 38.10 28.38
CA THR A 602 -5.38 37.19 29.12
C THR A 602 -5.99 37.85 30.37
N TRP A 603 -7.19 37.41 30.82
CA TRP A 603 -7.92 38.01 31.96
C TRP A 603 -8.56 36.96 32.91
N PRO A 604 -9.04 37.37 34.11
CA PRO A 604 -9.71 36.44 35.03
C PRO A 604 -10.99 35.80 34.47
N LYS A 605 -11.76 36.50 33.62
CA LYS A 605 -13.02 35.99 33.03
C LYS A 605 -12.95 35.76 31.49
N LEU A 606 -11.79 35.92 30.86
CA LEU A 606 -11.59 35.77 29.40
C LEU A 606 -10.26 35.05 29.12
N THR A 607 -10.23 34.12 28.16
CA THR A 607 -9.02 33.36 27.81
C THR A 607 -7.93 34.24 27.18
N GLY A 608 -8.24 34.96 26.11
CA GLY A 608 -7.41 36.03 25.54
C GLY A 608 -6.27 35.60 24.61
N MET A 609 -6.00 34.30 24.43
CA MET A 609 -4.93 33.83 23.56
C MET A 609 -5.37 33.75 22.09
N PRO A 610 -4.45 33.86 21.11
CA PRO A 610 -4.83 33.79 19.70
C PRO A 610 -5.49 32.46 19.31
N GLY A 611 -4.99 31.33 19.81
CA GLY A 611 -5.55 30.00 19.50
C GLY A 611 -6.97 29.75 20.00
N THR A 612 -7.51 30.59 20.87
CA THR A 612 -8.87 30.42 21.40
C THR A 612 -9.95 31.11 20.57
N ALA A 613 -9.57 31.73 19.44
CA ALA A 613 -10.53 32.26 18.46
C ALA A 613 -10.75 31.31 17.27
N ASN A 614 -10.20 30.11 17.33
CA ASN A 614 -10.40 29.04 16.35
C ASN A 614 -10.39 27.64 17.00
N ASP A 615 -10.73 27.57 18.29
CA ASP A 615 -10.80 26.32 19.07
C ASP A 615 -12.19 25.69 19.02
N GLY A 616 -13.21 26.43 18.55
CA GLY A 616 -14.58 25.97 18.43
C GLY A 616 -15.40 26.05 19.72
N LEU A 617 -14.96 26.81 20.73
CA LEU A 617 -15.58 26.88 22.07
C LEU A 617 -16.07 28.30 22.42
N THR A 618 -17.19 28.43 23.16
CA THR A 618 -17.68 29.73 23.68
C THR A 618 -17.17 30.02 25.10
N TYR A 619 -16.91 28.98 25.89
CA TYR A 619 -16.33 29.08 27.24
C TYR A 619 -15.28 27.98 27.41
N SER A 620 -14.20 28.30 28.12
CA SER A 620 -13.14 27.36 28.47
C SER A 620 -12.66 27.61 29.89
N ALA A 621 -12.63 26.55 30.71
CA ALA A 621 -12.23 26.60 32.13
C ALA A 621 -12.93 27.69 32.96
N GLY A 622 -14.25 27.86 32.80
CA GLY A 622 -15.06 28.84 33.55
C GLY A 622 -14.87 30.30 33.12
N LYS A 623 -14.13 30.54 32.02
CA LYS A 623 -13.91 31.85 31.39
C LYS A 623 -14.51 31.88 29.99
N TYR A 624 -14.87 33.06 29.49
CA TYR A 624 -15.33 33.24 28.12
C TYR A 624 -14.15 33.00 27.14
N SER A 625 -14.34 32.19 26.08
CA SER A 625 -13.28 31.84 25.12
C SER A 625 -13.28 32.82 23.95
N ALA A 626 -12.18 33.56 23.80
CA ALA A 626 -11.97 34.51 22.70
C ALA A 626 -10.50 34.94 22.65
N TRP A 627 -10.02 35.37 21.48
CA TRP A 627 -8.78 36.15 21.41
C TRP A 627 -9.04 37.61 21.77
N HIS A 628 -8.09 38.22 22.48
CA HIS A 628 -8.07 39.65 22.78
C HIS A 628 -6.65 40.19 22.63
N SER A 629 -6.48 41.32 21.94
CA SER A 629 -5.19 42.02 21.80
C SER A 629 -4.74 42.67 23.10
N ASP A 630 -3.53 43.23 23.13
CA ASP A 630 -3.20 44.22 24.14
C ASP A 630 -4.06 45.48 24.02
N ILE A 631 -4.24 46.18 25.14
CA ILE A 631 -4.94 47.46 25.20
C ILE A 631 -3.92 48.57 24.98
N ASN A 632 -4.24 49.50 24.08
CA ASN A 632 -3.46 50.71 23.79
C ASN A 632 -2.01 50.43 23.33
N SER A 633 -1.83 49.43 22.47
CA SER A 633 -0.53 49.09 21.86
C SER A 633 0.03 50.17 20.92
N GLY A 634 -0.81 51.12 20.50
CA GLY A 634 -0.42 52.19 19.58
C GLY A 634 -0.32 51.75 18.11
N GLN A 635 -0.76 50.54 17.77
CA GLN A 635 -0.77 50.00 16.41
C GLN A 635 -2.13 49.38 16.04
N THR A 636 -2.36 49.11 14.76
CA THR A 636 -3.56 48.41 14.30
C THR A 636 -3.46 46.91 14.55
N GLU A 637 -4.38 46.38 15.34
CA GLU A 637 -4.37 44.98 15.76
C GLU A 637 -4.95 44.04 14.70
N TRP A 638 -4.41 42.81 14.68
CA TRP A 638 -4.84 41.75 13.77
C TRP A 638 -4.74 40.37 14.42
N TRP A 639 -5.64 39.49 14.01
CA TRP A 639 -5.61 38.07 14.32
C TRP A 639 -5.52 37.26 13.05
N GLN A 640 -4.82 36.15 13.13
CA GLN A 640 -4.53 35.34 11.98
C GLN A 640 -4.48 33.86 12.33
N VAL A 641 -5.09 33.05 11.48
CA VAL A 641 -5.00 31.59 11.54
C VAL A 641 -4.27 31.06 10.32
N ASP A 642 -3.36 30.13 10.54
CA ASP A 642 -2.86 29.28 9.47
C ASP A 642 -3.78 28.09 9.30
N LEU A 643 -4.56 28.00 8.23
CA LEU A 643 -5.47 26.87 8.01
C LEU A 643 -4.74 25.50 7.88
N GLY A 644 -3.39 25.47 7.96
CA GLY A 644 -2.51 24.32 7.83
C GLY A 644 -2.37 23.87 6.38
N ARG A 645 -3.48 24.00 5.63
CA ARG A 645 -3.57 23.92 4.18
C ARG A 645 -4.61 24.95 3.55
N SER A 646 -4.48 25.44 2.32
CA SER A 646 -4.90 26.66 1.63
C SER A 646 -5.90 26.01 0.77
N CYS A 647 -7.04 26.60 0.84
CA CYS A 647 -8.18 25.95 0.35
C CYS A 647 -8.90 27.00 -0.46
N ARG A 648 -9.67 26.52 -1.42
CA ARG A 648 -10.69 27.37 -1.99
C ARG A 648 -11.58 27.77 -0.83
N ILE A 649 -11.67 29.06 -0.53
CA ILE A 649 -12.51 29.51 0.57
C ILE A 649 -13.87 29.81 -0.01
N ASP A 650 -14.86 29.04 0.39
CA ASP A 650 -16.24 29.21 -0.06
C ASP A 650 -16.96 30.25 0.80
N SER A 651 -16.67 30.31 2.11
CA SER A 651 -17.25 31.30 3.03
C SER A 651 -16.45 31.48 4.32
N ILE A 652 -16.64 32.64 4.95
CA ILE A 652 -16.07 32.99 6.27
C ILE A 652 -17.19 33.48 7.21
N GLU A 653 -17.13 33.06 8.46
CA GLU A 653 -18.01 33.49 9.55
C GLU A 653 -17.16 34.02 10.72
N ILE A 654 -17.52 35.21 11.23
CA ILE A 654 -16.90 35.83 12.40
C ILE A 654 -17.95 36.00 13.49
N LEU A 655 -17.67 35.46 14.68
CA LEU A 655 -18.44 35.68 15.89
C LEU A 655 -17.76 36.72 16.79
N PHE A 656 -18.56 37.66 17.29
CA PHE A 656 -18.11 38.69 18.24
C PHE A 656 -18.54 38.34 19.66
N ARG A 657 -18.04 39.09 20.63
CA ARG A 657 -18.45 38.93 22.03
C ARG A 657 -19.92 39.28 22.23
N GLU A 658 -20.63 38.41 22.91
CA GLU A 658 -22.07 38.55 23.19
C GLU A 658 -22.35 38.90 24.65
N ASP A 659 -21.36 38.77 25.52
CA ASP A 659 -21.50 39.01 26.95
C ASP A 659 -21.52 40.50 27.32
N VAL A 660 -21.01 41.37 26.44
CA VAL A 660 -20.96 42.82 26.63
C VAL A 660 -21.00 43.56 25.30
N ASP A 661 -21.74 44.69 25.22
CA ASP A 661 -21.84 45.46 23.99
C ASP A 661 -20.66 46.42 23.82
N GLN A 662 -19.81 46.12 22.83
CA GLN A 662 -18.62 46.89 22.47
C GLN A 662 -18.62 47.17 20.96
N PRO A 663 -19.29 48.25 20.52
CA PRO A 663 -19.45 48.52 19.09
C PRO A 663 -18.13 48.69 18.33
N SER A 664 -17.09 49.25 18.97
CA SER A 664 -15.78 49.57 18.33
C SER A 664 -15.00 48.35 17.81
N THR A 665 -15.25 47.15 18.33
CA THR A 665 -14.60 45.91 17.86
C THR A 665 -15.30 45.29 16.65
N ARG A 666 -16.47 45.81 16.24
CA ARG A 666 -17.39 45.19 15.26
C ARG A 666 -17.62 46.04 14.01
N GLN A 667 -16.70 46.97 13.77
CA GLN A 667 -16.68 47.90 12.63
C GLN A 667 -15.24 48.02 12.11
N ASN A 668 -15.02 48.53 10.90
CA ASN A 668 -13.69 48.81 10.32
C ASN A 668 -12.76 47.58 10.25
N ILE A 669 -13.26 46.48 9.71
CA ILE A 669 -12.55 45.20 9.63
C ILE A 669 -12.33 44.81 8.17
N GLU A 670 -11.13 44.31 7.87
CA GLU A 670 -10.83 43.61 6.62
C GLU A 670 -10.53 42.14 6.89
N VAL A 671 -11.17 41.27 6.11
CA VAL A 671 -10.83 39.86 6.04
C VAL A 671 -10.00 39.64 4.80
N LEU A 672 -8.75 39.35 5.08
CA LEU A 672 -7.73 39.14 4.10
C LEU A 672 -7.50 37.65 3.99
N GLY A 673 -7.49 37.17 2.76
CA GLY A 673 -7.05 35.83 2.39
C GLY A 673 -5.65 35.97 1.85
N SER A 674 -4.71 35.24 2.43
CA SER A 674 -3.35 35.32 1.95
C SER A 674 -2.70 33.95 2.01
N ASN A 675 -1.92 33.63 0.98
CA ASN A 675 -0.98 32.54 1.09
C ASN A 675 0.29 32.93 1.86
N ASP A 676 0.44 34.23 2.18
CA ASP A 676 1.54 34.84 2.94
C ASP A 676 1.17 35.05 4.43
N PRO A 677 1.91 34.43 5.38
CA PRO A 677 1.64 34.59 6.82
C PRO A 677 1.86 36.01 7.31
N ASN A 678 2.56 36.85 6.55
CA ASN A 678 2.79 38.25 6.88
C ASN A 678 1.76 39.18 6.22
N PHE A 679 0.90 38.66 5.33
CA PHE A 679 -0.17 39.39 4.65
C PHE A 679 0.31 40.65 3.93
N LYS A 680 1.48 40.59 3.28
CA LYS A 680 1.85 41.64 2.31
C LYS A 680 1.01 41.51 1.06
N ASN A 681 0.98 40.30 0.49
CA ASN A 681 0.15 39.98 -0.66
C ASN A 681 -1.08 39.23 -0.18
N SER A 682 -2.07 40.01 0.15
CA SER A 682 -3.36 39.48 0.53
C SER A 682 -4.40 39.91 -0.48
N THR A 683 -5.29 38.99 -0.80
CA THR A 683 -6.53 39.33 -1.46
C THR A 683 -7.52 39.76 -0.39
N LEU A 684 -8.15 40.91 -0.57
CA LEU A 684 -9.31 41.25 0.23
C LEU A 684 -10.44 40.29 -0.15
N LEU A 685 -10.88 39.48 0.81
CA LEU A 685 -11.97 38.54 0.60
C LEU A 685 -13.30 39.19 0.96
N ALA A 686 -13.33 39.99 2.03
CA ALA A 686 -14.52 40.70 2.49
C ALA A 686 -14.15 41.80 3.49
N ALA A 687 -15.04 42.76 3.74
CA ALA A 687 -14.83 43.86 4.67
C ALA A 687 -16.12 44.28 5.41
N VAL A 688 -15.96 44.90 6.59
CA VAL A 688 -17.01 45.54 7.39
C VAL A 688 -16.70 47.03 7.52
N GLY A 689 -17.67 47.88 7.18
CA GLY A 689 -17.54 49.34 7.20
C GLY A 689 -17.68 49.98 8.58
N GLU A 690 -17.96 51.29 8.61
CA GLU A 690 -17.94 52.11 9.84
C GLU A 690 -19.16 51.93 10.75
N ASN A 691 -20.30 51.49 10.21
CA ASN A 691 -21.48 51.16 11.02
C ASN A 691 -21.26 49.81 11.70
N PRO A 692 -21.28 49.74 13.04
CA PRO A 692 -21.05 48.50 13.74
C PRO A 692 -22.18 47.52 13.44
N ILE A 693 -21.81 46.25 13.30
CA ILE A 693 -22.80 45.17 13.27
C ILE A 693 -23.66 45.28 14.55
N PRO A 694 -25.00 45.06 14.53
CA PRO A 694 -25.84 45.14 15.73
C PRO A 694 -25.41 44.16 16.82
N PHE A 695 -25.59 44.51 18.10
CA PHE A 695 -25.13 43.68 19.22
C PHE A 695 -25.69 42.25 19.17
N LYS A 696 -24.83 41.26 19.48
CA LYS A 696 -25.09 39.81 19.45
C LYS A 696 -25.44 39.22 18.07
N GLN A 697 -25.09 39.90 16.99
CA GLN A 697 -25.26 39.37 15.64
C GLN A 697 -23.90 38.96 15.04
N PRO A 698 -23.80 37.79 14.38
CA PRO A 698 -22.60 37.39 13.68
C PRO A 698 -22.46 38.16 12.38
N TRP A 699 -21.26 38.14 11.81
CA TRP A 699 -21.04 38.63 10.46
C TRP A 699 -20.54 37.50 9.55
N ARG A 700 -21.08 37.44 8.34
CA ARG A 700 -20.85 36.37 7.37
C ARG A 700 -20.59 36.95 5.99
N ALA A 701 -19.70 36.31 5.24
CA ALA A 701 -19.46 36.63 3.84
C ALA A 701 -19.27 35.35 3.03
N SER A 702 -20.00 35.25 1.93
CA SER A 702 -19.75 34.25 0.88
C SER A 702 -18.67 34.80 -0.05
N ILE A 703 -17.69 33.96 -0.38
CA ILE A 703 -16.56 34.39 -1.21
C ILE A 703 -16.81 33.86 -2.63
N GLY A 704 -17.20 34.77 -3.53
CA GLY A 704 -17.69 34.44 -4.88
C GLY A 704 -16.61 34.23 -5.94
N THR A 705 -15.36 33.97 -5.56
CA THR A 705 -14.24 33.81 -6.49
C THR A 705 -13.62 32.43 -6.33
N ASP A 706 -13.05 31.85 -7.39
CA ASP A 706 -12.24 30.62 -7.32
C ASP A 706 -10.87 30.85 -6.59
N THR A 707 -10.83 31.84 -5.68
CA THR A 707 -9.62 32.26 -4.95
C THR A 707 -9.41 31.39 -3.72
N SER A 708 -8.15 31.09 -3.51
CA SER A 708 -7.71 29.92 -2.79
C SER A 708 -6.58 30.40 -1.86
N CYS A 709 -6.70 30.30 -0.52
CA CYS A 709 -5.76 30.95 0.42
C CYS A 709 -5.48 30.18 1.74
N ARG A 710 -4.26 30.35 2.29
CA ARG A 710 -3.64 29.60 3.42
C ARG A 710 -4.00 30.18 4.76
N PHE A 711 -3.66 31.43 4.92
CA PHE A 711 -3.84 32.17 6.12
C PHE A 711 -5.05 33.04 5.89
N ILE A 712 -5.86 33.15 6.94
CA ILE A 712 -6.86 34.19 7.02
C ILE A 712 -6.39 35.16 8.09
N ARG A 713 -6.31 36.44 7.75
CA ARG A 713 -6.04 37.53 8.69
C ARG A 713 -7.24 38.43 8.72
N ILE A 714 -7.67 38.69 9.94
CA ILE A 714 -8.71 39.65 10.23
C ILE A 714 -8.02 40.80 10.92
N ARG A 715 -8.03 41.98 10.28
CA ARG A 715 -7.36 43.17 10.82
C ARG A 715 -8.31 44.33 10.92
N LYS A 716 -7.99 45.22 11.84
CA LYS A 716 -8.54 46.58 11.87
C LYS A 716 -7.88 47.43 10.79
N THR A 717 -8.65 48.31 10.15
CA THR A 717 -8.11 49.28 9.17
C THR A 717 -7.60 50.57 9.83
N LYS A 718 -8.04 50.87 11.06
CA LYS A 718 -7.59 52.00 11.89
C LYS A 718 -7.66 51.69 13.40
N VAL A 719 -7.01 52.51 14.22
CA VAL A 719 -7.07 52.42 15.70
C VAL A 719 -8.34 53.10 16.20
N ASP A 720 -9.33 52.32 16.64
CA ASP A 720 -10.62 52.79 17.14
C ASP A 720 -10.64 52.89 18.67
N LYS A 721 -11.07 54.03 19.22
CA LYS A 721 -11.22 54.27 20.68
C LYS A 721 -12.67 54.17 21.12
N ASP A 722 -12.91 53.60 22.30
CA ASP A 722 -14.23 53.56 22.93
C ASP A 722 -14.60 54.86 23.68
N ALA A 723 -15.80 54.90 24.27
CA ALA A 723 -16.30 56.06 25.03
C ALA A 723 -15.44 56.43 26.25
N SER A 724 -14.59 55.51 26.71
CA SER A 724 -13.65 55.71 27.82
C SER A 724 -12.21 56.00 27.33
N GLY A 725 -12.01 56.09 26.01
CA GLY A 725 -10.76 56.51 25.39
C GLY A 725 -9.73 55.40 25.13
N GLN A 726 -10.11 54.12 25.26
CA GLN A 726 -9.20 52.97 25.10
C GLN A 726 -9.33 52.29 23.71
N SER A 727 -8.26 51.70 23.18
CA SER A 727 -8.22 51.01 21.89
C SER A 727 -7.73 49.57 22.00
N PHE A 728 -8.45 48.61 21.40
CA PHE A 728 -8.15 47.18 21.40
C PHE A 728 -8.99 46.43 20.35
N PHE A 729 -8.68 45.14 20.10
CA PHE A 729 -9.46 44.27 19.22
C PHE A 729 -9.67 42.88 19.82
N ALA A 730 -10.83 42.27 19.56
CA ALA A 730 -11.19 40.96 20.08
C ALA A 730 -12.11 40.20 19.12
N LEU A 731 -11.92 38.89 19.02
CA LEU A 731 -12.71 37.97 18.20
C LEU A 731 -13.05 36.73 19.01
N ALA A 732 -14.32 36.33 19.03
CA ALA A 732 -14.77 35.16 19.78
C ALA A 732 -14.43 33.87 19.03
N GLU A 733 -14.81 33.77 17.75
CA GLU A 733 -14.53 32.60 16.92
C GLU A 733 -14.48 32.99 15.44
N VAL A 734 -13.56 32.37 14.70
CA VAL A 734 -13.37 32.58 13.26
C VAL A 734 -13.40 31.23 12.55
N LYS A 735 -14.40 31.06 11.69
CA LYS A 735 -14.59 29.82 10.93
C LYS A 735 -14.36 30.05 9.46
N VAL A 736 -13.66 29.09 8.85
CA VAL A 736 -13.27 29.17 7.45
C VAL A 736 -13.66 27.88 6.76
N PHE A 737 -14.56 28.00 5.79
CA PHE A 737 -15.14 26.87 5.07
C PHE A 737 -14.69 26.89 3.62
N GLY A 738 -14.40 25.72 3.11
CA GLY A 738 -13.76 25.56 1.82
C GLY A 738 -13.42 24.11 1.54
N LYS A 739 -12.96 23.84 0.33
CA LYS A 739 -12.42 22.53 -0.03
C LYS A 739 -10.93 22.61 -0.13
#